data_AF-A0A2G2DNQ3-F1
#
_entry.id   AF-A0A2G2DNQ3-F1
#
_cell.length_a   1.000
_cell.length_b   1.000
_cell.length_c   1.000
_cell.angle_alpha   90.00
_cell.angle_beta   90.00
_cell.angle_gamma   90.00
#
_symmetry.space_group_name_H-M   'P 1'
#
loop_
_entity.id
_entity.type
_entity.pdbx_description
1 polymer ?
#
loop_
_entity_poly.entity_id
_entity_poly.type
_entity_poly.pdbx_seq_one_letter_code
_entity_poly.pdbx_strand_id
1 'polypeptide(L)'
;MFFKKRPEVVQEDKPTAEDQSLLAELRARIEKTDLPPHAAEAAFKELDKLVKTDPAMAEFTVGINYIDMLLDLPWRLSSSGNFDLSRARKILDSRHCGLDQVKQRILEFLAAKTLRGKVQTYILIVDDEEIARNNMQHVLVKDGYRCLTAANGVEALELLAEHDIDLVITDLKMDRMDGIELLSNINRLYPDTLVIMVTGFATVSSAVEALKNGAAHYLGKPVNLDELKKTVKEVLQEKLRSDIGRAPILCFAGPPGTGKTSVGKAIAESLNRQFIRVSVAGLRDEAELRGHRRTYVGAMLGRVLTEIKRCGVNNPVFMLDELDKIGQDFRGDPASVLLEVLDPEQNNKYVDHYLDIPFDLSQIMFMATANDLSKLPGPLLDRMEIVDFTGYTEKEKISIAQQFIIPKQLKATGLHRENITFSAQAVSSVINTYTREPGLRNLEREIANVCRKIALLKLDDQEEFQVSTIEPETIISFLGPRKFYREVVEEKDSVGITTGLVWSETGGEIISIETVKMPGNGSLTMTGCLGEILQESAQTALSLIRSRADEFSIAHDMFQHYDIHIHIPAGSIAKDGPSAGITIFAALLSLLTGRLARRSVAMTGEMTLSGRVLPVSGLREKMLAAQRAGISLVVVPDANRDEVLALPDDVSAGIQINLVKNIDEMIDTVLLPL
;
A
#
# COMPACT_ATOMS: atom_id res chain seq x y z
N MET A 1 18.16 -64.40 -53.25
CA MET A 1 17.96 -63.01 -53.72
C MET A 1 18.01 -62.10 -52.50
N PHE A 2 19.07 -61.30 -52.38
CA PHE A 2 19.24 -60.28 -51.36
C PHE A 2 18.28 -59.11 -51.66
N PHE A 3 17.28 -58.85 -50.81
CA PHE A 3 16.54 -57.59 -50.85
C PHE A 3 17.24 -56.56 -49.97
N LYS A 4 17.97 -55.65 -50.61
CA LYS A 4 18.49 -54.41 -50.02
C LYS A 4 17.33 -53.61 -49.43
N LYS A 5 17.34 -53.38 -48.11
CA LYS A 5 16.65 -52.22 -47.52
C LYS A 5 17.26 -50.96 -48.13
N ARG A 6 16.45 -50.13 -48.78
CA ARG A 6 16.82 -48.77 -49.16
C ARG A 6 17.07 -47.96 -47.88
N PRO A 7 18.16 -47.17 -47.79
CA PRO A 7 18.24 -46.16 -46.74
C PRO A 7 17.20 -45.09 -47.04
N GLU A 8 16.32 -44.80 -46.06
CA GLU A 8 15.56 -43.56 -46.06
C GLU A 8 16.58 -42.42 -45.94
N VAL A 9 16.65 -41.61 -47.00
CA VAL A 9 17.42 -40.38 -47.03
C VAL A 9 16.69 -39.41 -46.10
N VAL A 10 17.29 -39.11 -44.95
CA VAL A 10 16.95 -37.90 -44.19
C VAL A 10 17.35 -36.74 -45.10
N GLN A 11 16.37 -36.14 -45.77
CA GLN A 11 16.58 -34.87 -46.44
C GLN A 11 16.84 -33.85 -45.33
N GLU A 12 18.06 -33.30 -45.28
CA GLU A 12 18.32 -32.03 -44.62
C GLU A 12 17.51 -30.99 -45.39
N ASP A 13 16.30 -30.70 -44.91
CA ASP A 13 15.46 -29.64 -45.45
C ASP A 13 16.18 -28.31 -45.23
N LYS A 14 16.59 -27.68 -46.34
CA LYS A 14 17.15 -26.33 -46.30
C LYS A 14 16.06 -25.37 -45.83
N PRO A 15 16.39 -24.37 -44.99
CA PRO A 15 15.44 -23.35 -44.55
C PRO A 15 14.80 -22.69 -45.77
N THR A 16 13.48 -22.52 -45.72
CA THR A 16 12.73 -21.91 -46.83
C THR A 16 13.12 -20.44 -46.99
N ALA A 17 12.84 -19.83 -48.15
CA ALA A 17 13.15 -18.42 -48.40
C ALA A 17 12.45 -17.47 -47.41
N GLU A 18 11.29 -17.89 -46.87
CA GLU A 18 10.53 -17.16 -45.85
C GLU A 18 11.25 -17.16 -44.48
N ASP A 19 11.81 -18.30 -44.07
CA ASP A 19 12.54 -18.44 -42.80
C ASP A 19 13.82 -17.58 -42.79
N GLN A 20 14.52 -17.51 -43.92
CA GLN A 20 15.71 -16.66 -44.07
C GLN A 20 15.36 -15.17 -44.00
N SER A 21 14.20 -14.77 -44.53
CA SER A 21 13.69 -13.40 -44.41
C SER A 21 13.38 -13.05 -42.96
N LEU A 22 12.72 -13.94 -42.22
CA LEU A 22 12.38 -13.74 -40.82
C LEU A 22 13.62 -13.55 -39.94
N LEU A 23 14.67 -14.38 -40.13
CA LEU A 23 15.92 -14.25 -39.37
C LEU A 23 16.65 -12.94 -39.68
N ALA A 24 16.59 -12.46 -40.94
CA ALA A 24 17.16 -11.17 -41.31
C ALA A 24 16.38 -10.00 -40.69
N GLU A 25 15.05 -10.09 -40.62
CA GLU A 25 14.20 -9.10 -39.95
C GLU A 25 14.48 -9.04 -38.44
N LEU A 26 14.61 -10.18 -37.78
CA LEU A 26 14.96 -10.25 -36.35
C LEU A 26 16.33 -9.62 -36.09
N ARG A 27 17.33 -9.89 -36.93
CA ARG A 27 18.65 -9.26 -36.84
C ARG A 27 18.57 -7.74 -36.94
N ALA A 28 17.83 -7.24 -37.94
CA ALA A 28 17.63 -5.80 -38.12
C ALA A 28 16.90 -5.16 -36.92
N ARG A 29 15.94 -5.87 -36.31
CA ARG A 29 15.27 -5.40 -35.08
C ARG A 29 16.21 -5.37 -33.88
N ILE A 30 17.08 -6.36 -33.70
CA ILE A 30 18.09 -6.37 -32.64
C ILE A 30 19.04 -5.18 -32.79
N GLU A 31 19.55 -4.93 -34.01
CA GLU A 31 20.48 -3.83 -34.27
C GLU A 31 19.82 -2.44 -34.13
N LYS A 32 18.51 -2.33 -34.41
CA LYS A 32 17.75 -1.08 -34.27
C LYS A 32 17.38 -0.76 -32.83
N THR A 33 17.21 -1.77 -31.98
CA THR A 33 16.73 -1.61 -30.60
C THR A 33 17.90 -1.26 -29.69
N ASP A 34 17.78 -0.21 -28.88
CA ASP A 34 18.83 0.21 -27.93
C ASP A 34 18.86 -0.71 -26.70
N LEU A 35 19.39 -1.92 -26.89
CA LEU A 35 19.53 -2.93 -25.85
C LEU A 35 20.76 -2.66 -24.96
N PRO A 36 20.70 -3.00 -23.66
CA PRO A 36 21.90 -3.13 -22.84
C PRO A 36 22.88 -4.18 -23.41
N PRO A 37 24.20 -4.04 -23.17
CA PRO A 37 25.21 -4.93 -23.75
C PRO A 37 24.94 -6.42 -23.48
N HIS A 38 24.56 -6.77 -22.26
CA HIS A 38 24.27 -8.15 -21.86
C HIS A 38 23.01 -8.72 -22.53
N ALA A 39 21.97 -7.89 -22.73
CA ALA A 39 20.75 -8.28 -23.42
C ALA A 39 20.97 -8.44 -24.93
N ALA A 40 21.78 -7.55 -25.54
CA ALA A 40 22.18 -7.66 -26.94
C ALA A 40 22.99 -8.94 -27.19
N GLU A 41 23.96 -9.25 -26.32
CA GLU A 41 24.75 -10.48 -26.40
C GLU A 41 23.86 -11.73 -26.33
N ALA A 42 22.90 -11.75 -25.39
CA ALA A 42 21.94 -12.85 -25.27
C ALA A 42 21.07 -13.01 -26.54
N ALA A 43 20.60 -11.90 -27.11
CA ALA A 43 19.78 -11.91 -28.33
C ALA A 43 20.57 -12.43 -29.55
N PHE A 44 21.80 -11.94 -29.77
CA PHE A 44 22.66 -12.42 -30.87
C PHE A 44 23.05 -13.88 -30.69
N LYS A 45 23.38 -14.31 -29.46
CA LYS A 45 23.70 -15.70 -29.16
C LYS A 45 22.52 -16.64 -29.44
N GLU A 46 21.30 -16.21 -29.19
CA GLU A 46 20.11 -17.00 -29.52
C GLU A 46 19.83 -16.99 -31.03
N LEU A 47 20.00 -15.87 -31.71
CA LEU A 47 19.88 -15.77 -33.16
C LEU A 47 20.88 -16.71 -33.87
N ASP A 48 22.14 -16.77 -33.42
CA ASP A 48 23.16 -17.66 -33.97
C ASP A 48 22.83 -19.15 -33.78
N LYS A 49 22.07 -19.49 -32.73
CA LYS A 49 21.54 -20.84 -32.56
C LYS A 49 20.40 -21.10 -33.54
N LEU A 50 19.44 -20.18 -33.66
CA LEU A 50 18.29 -20.30 -34.55
C LEU A 50 18.70 -20.50 -36.01
N VAL A 51 19.76 -19.84 -36.48
CA VAL A 51 20.31 -20.02 -37.84
C VAL A 51 20.74 -21.47 -38.11
N LYS A 52 21.11 -22.22 -37.07
CA LYS A 52 21.57 -23.62 -37.15
C LYS A 52 20.46 -24.63 -36.80
N THR A 53 19.32 -24.17 -36.31
CA THR A 53 18.20 -25.01 -35.89
C THR A 53 17.25 -25.22 -37.05
N ASP A 54 16.74 -26.44 -37.21
CA ASP A 54 15.71 -26.76 -38.19
C ASP A 54 14.38 -26.03 -37.84
N PRO A 55 13.79 -25.26 -38.78
CA PRO A 55 12.52 -24.56 -38.57
C PRO A 55 11.34 -25.44 -38.14
N ALA A 56 11.36 -26.74 -38.46
CA ALA A 56 10.30 -27.67 -38.05
C ALA A 56 10.34 -28.06 -36.57
N MET A 57 11.45 -27.78 -35.87
CA MET A 57 11.65 -28.15 -34.47
C MET A 57 11.01 -27.16 -33.50
N ALA A 58 10.46 -27.65 -32.38
CA ALA A 58 9.87 -26.81 -31.35
C ALA A 58 10.85 -25.77 -30.76
N GLU A 59 12.16 -26.08 -30.75
CA GLU A 59 13.22 -25.17 -30.31
C GLU A 59 13.31 -23.91 -31.16
N PHE A 60 13.01 -23.99 -32.46
CA PHE A 60 13.02 -22.84 -33.36
C PHE A 60 11.93 -21.83 -32.97
N THR A 61 10.71 -22.30 -32.78
CA THR A 61 9.57 -21.47 -32.30
C THR A 61 9.85 -20.88 -30.93
N VAL A 62 10.43 -21.66 -30.00
CA VAL A 62 10.80 -21.18 -28.66
C VAL A 62 11.84 -20.06 -28.73
N GLY A 63 12.86 -20.19 -29.59
CA GLY A 63 13.89 -19.17 -29.74
C GLY A 63 13.37 -17.89 -30.40
N ILE A 64 12.48 -17.98 -31.40
CA ILE A 64 11.82 -16.78 -31.98
C ILE A 64 11.02 -16.05 -30.91
N ASN A 65 10.17 -16.78 -30.17
CA ASN A 65 9.37 -16.21 -29.09
C ASN A 65 10.25 -15.54 -28.03
N TYR A 66 11.40 -16.11 -27.71
CA TYR A 66 12.35 -15.52 -26.78
C TYR A 66 12.92 -14.19 -27.29
N ILE A 67 13.38 -14.14 -28.54
CA ILE A 67 13.92 -12.90 -29.13
C ILE A 67 12.84 -11.83 -29.17
N ASP A 68 11.62 -12.17 -29.60
CA ASP A 68 10.49 -11.23 -29.59
C ASP A 68 10.17 -10.72 -28.18
N MET A 69 10.14 -11.61 -27.18
CA MET A 69 9.93 -11.22 -25.79
C MET A 69 11.02 -10.30 -25.27
N LEU A 70 12.29 -10.57 -25.59
CA LEU A 70 13.44 -9.75 -25.20
C LEU A 70 13.40 -8.37 -25.86
N LEU A 71 13.05 -8.29 -27.14
CA LEU A 71 12.98 -7.03 -27.91
C LEU A 71 11.80 -6.15 -27.51
N ASP A 72 10.68 -6.73 -27.09
CA ASP A 72 9.49 -5.98 -26.69
C ASP A 72 9.61 -5.38 -25.27
N LEU A 73 10.63 -5.76 -24.50
CA LEU A 73 10.85 -5.21 -23.17
C LEU A 73 11.41 -3.77 -23.24
N PRO A 74 10.93 -2.86 -22.39
CA PRO A 74 11.32 -1.45 -22.45
C PRO A 74 12.64 -1.17 -21.73
N TRP A 75 13.75 -1.75 -22.17
CA TRP A 75 15.05 -1.68 -21.47
C TRP A 75 15.51 -0.26 -21.09
N ARG A 76 15.37 0.70 -22.01
CA ARG A 76 15.83 2.09 -21.83
C ARG A 76 14.73 3.14 -22.02
N LEU A 77 13.50 2.70 -22.30
CA LEU A 77 12.39 3.62 -22.56
C LEU A 77 11.72 4.02 -21.24
N SER A 78 11.78 5.29 -20.90
CA SER A 78 11.24 5.85 -19.65
C SER A 78 10.23 6.97 -19.92
N SER A 79 9.20 7.08 -19.08
CA SER A 79 8.30 8.24 -19.04
C SER A 79 9.02 9.50 -18.54
N SER A 80 8.63 10.68 -19.04
CA SER A 80 9.10 11.96 -18.54
C SER A 80 8.51 12.25 -17.15
N GLY A 81 9.26 11.95 -16.09
CA GLY A 81 8.84 12.17 -14.72
C GLY A 81 8.65 13.64 -14.36
N ASN A 82 7.63 13.95 -13.56
CA ASN A 82 7.39 15.29 -12.98
C ASN A 82 7.29 15.19 -11.46
N PHE A 83 8.21 15.84 -10.75
CA PHE A 83 8.29 15.79 -9.28
C PHE A 83 7.87 17.13 -8.63
N ASP A 84 6.92 17.84 -9.24
CA ASP A 84 6.34 19.05 -8.65
C ASP A 84 5.28 18.71 -7.58
N LEU A 85 5.60 18.99 -6.32
CA LEU A 85 4.71 18.80 -5.18
C LEU A 85 3.43 19.65 -5.26
N SER A 86 3.51 20.83 -5.89
CA SER A 86 2.34 21.71 -6.07
C SER A 86 1.33 21.08 -7.01
N ARG A 87 1.81 20.48 -8.10
CA ARG A 87 0.99 19.69 -9.02
C ARG A 87 0.43 18.45 -8.32
N ALA A 88 1.23 17.72 -7.55
CA ALA A 88 0.78 16.53 -6.83
C ALA A 88 -0.37 16.85 -5.87
N ARG A 89 -0.24 17.91 -5.06
CA ARG A 89 -1.31 18.39 -4.18
C ARG A 89 -2.59 18.71 -4.95
N LYS A 90 -2.50 19.51 -6.02
CA LYS A 90 -3.67 19.87 -6.85
C LYS A 90 -4.39 18.66 -7.43
N ILE A 91 -3.64 17.68 -7.94
CA ILE A 91 -4.23 16.46 -8.52
C ILE A 91 -4.92 15.64 -7.44
N LEU A 92 -4.26 15.39 -6.31
CA LEU A 92 -4.84 14.64 -5.19
C LEU A 92 -6.13 15.31 -4.67
N ASP A 93 -6.13 16.64 -4.52
CA ASP A 93 -7.32 17.38 -4.08
C ASP A 93 -8.45 17.39 -5.10
N SER A 94 -8.12 17.45 -6.40
CA SER A 94 -9.14 17.41 -7.46
C SER A 94 -9.78 16.04 -7.66
N ARG A 95 -9.06 14.97 -7.30
CA ARG A 95 -9.49 13.58 -7.54
C ARG A 95 -10.14 12.93 -6.32
N HIS A 96 -9.91 13.46 -5.12
CA HIS A 96 -10.36 12.86 -3.85
C HIS A 96 -10.83 13.94 -2.86
N CYS A 97 -12.03 13.76 -2.32
CA CYS A 97 -12.54 14.57 -1.21
C CYS A 97 -12.13 13.94 0.13
N GLY A 98 -11.77 14.78 1.11
CA GLY A 98 -11.25 14.35 2.40
C GLY A 98 -9.85 13.73 2.30
N LEU A 99 -9.57 12.75 3.17
CA LEU A 99 -8.30 12.03 3.25
C LEU A 99 -7.08 12.92 3.55
N ASP A 100 -7.24 13.98 4.34
CA ASP A 100 -6.18 14.99 4.54
C ASP A 100 -4.90 14.38 5.12
N GLN A 101 -5.02 13.50 6.13
CA GLN A 101 -3.88 12.79 6.73
C GLN A 101 -3.16 11.90 5.70
N VAL A 102 -3.91 11.19 4.87
CA VAL A 102 -3.37 10.30 3.81
C VAL A 102 -2.66 11.12 2.75
N LYS A 103 -3.29 12.20 2.25
CA LYS A 103 -2.70 13.11 1.26
C LYS A 103 -1.43 13.74 1.80
N GLN A 104 -1.41 14.14 3.06
CA GLN A 104 -0.24 14.73 3.69
C GLN A 104 0.92 13.73 3.77
N ARG A 105 0.69 12.50 4.27
CA ARG A 105 1.72 11.43 4.26
C ARG A 105 2.27 11.16 2.86
N ILE A 106 1.39 11.10 1.85
CA ILE A 106 1.82 10.93 0.45
C ILE A 106 2.71 12.08 -0.01
N LEU A 107 2.35 13.33 0.31
CA LEU A 107 3.16 14.49 -0.04
C LEU A 107 4.51 14.50 0.68
N GLU A 108 4.56 14.09 1.95
CA GLU A 108 5.80 13.92 2.73
C GLU A 108 6.70 12.87 2.08
N PHE A 109 6.13 11.71 1.70
CA PHE A 109 6.83 10.66 0.98
C PHE A 109 7.41 11.15 -0.36
N LEU A 110 6.57 11.82 -1.17
CA LEU A 110 7.00 12.37 -2.46
C LEU A 110 8.05 13.47 -2.29
N ALA A 111 7.97 14.28 -1.22
CA ALA A 111 8.94 15.32 -0.91
C ALA A 111 10.30 14.73 -0.56
N ALA A 112 10.34 13.71 0.30
CA ALA A 112 11.56 12.99 0.64
C ALA A 112 12.24 12.41 -0.62
N LYS A 113 11.46 11.81 -1.51
CA LYS A 113 11.95 11.26 -2.79
C LYS A 113 12.44 12.33 -3.75
N THR A 114 11.77 13.48 -3.80
CA THR A 114 12.14 14.60 -4.68
C THR A 114 13.40 15.31 -4.19
N LEU A 115 13.56 15.47 -2.87
CA LEU A 115 14.73 16.10 -2.27
C LEU A 115 16.00 15.32 -2.58
N ARG A 116 15.98 13.99 -2.48
CA ARG A 116 17.11 13.13 -2.86
C ARG A 116 17.56 13.36 -4.31
N GLY A 117 16.63 13.61 -5.23
CA GLY A 117 16.94 13.95 -6.62
C GLY A 117 17.44 15.38 -6.87
N LYS A 118 17.40 16.27 -5.87
CA LYS A 118 17.78 17.69 -5.98
C LYS A 118 18.96 18.09 -5.09
N VAL A 119 19.52 17.17 -4.30
CA VAL A 119 20.69 17.47 -3.46
C VAL A 119 21.84 17.92 -4.36
N GLN A 120 22.51 19.00 -3.98
CA GLN A 120 23.71 19.46 -4.68
C GLN A 120 24.82 18.43 -4.48
N THR A 121 25.26 17.80 -5.57
CA THR A 121 26.30 16.79 -5.52
C THR A 121 27.67 17.41 -5.24
N TYR A 122 28.37 16.87 -4.25
CA TYR A 122 29.75 17.24 -3.94
C TYR A 122 30.73 16.26 -4.57
N ILE A 123 31.67 16.81 -5.35
CA ILE A 123 32.74 16.05 -6.00
C ILE A 123 34.07 16.49 -5.40
N LEU A 124 34.86 15.56 -4.89
CA LEU A 124 36.23 15.81 -4.45
C LEU A 124 37.21 15.41 -5.54
N ILE A 125 38.05 16.33 -5.97
CA ILE A 125 39.07 16.11 -7.01
C ILE A 125 40.43 16.05 -6.32
N VAL A 126 41.11 14.92 -6.44
CA VAL A 126 42.40 14.64 -5.81
C VAL A 126 43.44 14.42 -6.89
N ASP A 127 44.32 15.39 -7.07
CA ASP A 127 45.41 15.32 -8.06
C ASP A 127 46.56 16.20 -7.57
N ASP A 128 47.79 15.69 -7.66
CA ASP A 128 49.01 16.39 -7.25
C ASP A 128 49.38 17.49 -8.27
N GLU A 129 48.97 17.33 -9.52
CA GLU A 129 49.12 18.31 -10.58
C GLU A 129 48.04 19.41 -10.49
N GLU A 130 48.44 20.59 -10.01
CA GLU A 130 47.55 21.75 -9.83
C GLU A 130 46.78 22.15 -11.11
N ILE A 131 47.43 22.07 -12.26
CA ILE A 131 46.82 22.42 -13.56
C ILE A 131 45.68 21.45 -13.90
N ALA A 132 45.92 20.13 -13.74
CA ALA A 132 44.91 19.10 -14.00
C ALA A 132 43.71 19.24 -13.05
N ARG A 133 43.99 19.43 -11.75
CA ARG A 133 42.99 19.64 -10.71
C ARG A 133 42.08 20.84 -10.99
N ASN A 134 42.67 21.99 -11.32
CA ASN A 134 41.92 23.23 -11.61
C ASN A 134 41.07 23.09 -12.88
N ASN A 135 41.58 22.41 -13.91
CA ASN A 135 40.83 22.17 -15.15
C ASN A 135 39.60 21.29 -14.90
N MET A 136 39.75 20.19 -14.17
CA MET A 136 38.62 19.31 -13.81
C MET A 136 37.60 20.06 -12.96
N GLN A 137 38.06 20.84 -11.97
CA GLN A 137 37.19 21.64 -11.10
C GLN A 137 36.36 22.64 -11.89
N HIS A 138 37.01 23.44 -12.75
CA HIS A 138 36.32 24.47 -13.53
C HIS A 138 35.24 23.88 -14.44
N VAL A 139 35.52 22.72 -15.03
CA VAL A 139 34.60 22.03 -15.97
C VAL A 139 33.38 21.47 -15.25
N LEU A 140 33.58 20.85 -14.08
CA LEU A 140 32.49 20.25 -13.30
C LEU A 140 31.63 21.32 -12.60
N VAL A 141 32.24 22.41 -12.12
CA VAL A 141 31.50 23.56 -11.57
C VAL A 141 30.62 24.21 -12.62
N LYS A 142 31.10 24.34 -13.87
CA LYS A 142 30.32 24.87 -14.99
C LYS A 142 29.09 24.00 -15.32
N ASP A 143 29.17 22.69 -15.04
CA ASP A 143 28.05 21.75 -15.22
C ASP A 143 27.12 21.69 -13.99
N GLY A 144 27.38 22.51 -12.96
CA GLY A 144 26.49 22.71 -11.81
C GLY A 144 26.85 21.90 -10.56
N TYR A 145 27.99 21.20 -10.55
CA TYR A 145 28.48 20.45 -9.39
C TYR A 145 29.23 21.34 -8.40
N ARG A 146 29.23 20.97 -7.11
CA ARG A 146 30.13 21.59 -6.11
C ARG A 146 31.41 20.78 -6.03
N CYS A 147 32.54 21.43 -6.27
CA CYS A 147 33.82 20.74 -6.30
C CYS A 147 34.74 21.20 -5.18
N LEU A 148 35.24 20.24 -4.40
CA LEU A 148 36.35 20.39 -3.48
C LEU A 148 37.62 19.84 -4.13
N THR A 149 38.78 20.28 -3.69
CA THR A 149 40.06 19.90 -4.28
C THR A 149 41.06 19.55 -3.19
N ALA A 150 41.81 18.46 -3.39
CA ALA A 150 42.93 18.06 -2.55
C ALA A 150 44.16 17.76 -3.41
N ALA A 151 45.36 17.96 -2.85
CA ALA A 151 46.62 17.68 -3.54
C ALA A 151 47.15 16.26 -3.30
N ASN A 152 46.62 15.53 -2.32
CA ASN A 152 47.04 14.17 -1.96
C ASN A 152 45.93 13.42 -1.19
N GLY A 153 46.11 12.11 -0.99
CA GLY A 153 45.11 11.28 -0.30
C GLY A 153 44.89 11.61 1.18
N VAL A 154 45.86 12.20 1.89
CA VAL A 154 45.70 12.56 3.30
C VAL A 154 44.76 13.76 3.45
N GLU A 155 44.99 14.81 2.67
CA GLU A 155 44.10 15.98 2.61
C GLU A 155 42.69 15.60 2.12
N ALA A 156 42.60 14.63 1.20
CA ALA A 156 41.32 14.09 0.76
C ALA A 156 40.52 13.45 1.91
N LEU A 157 41.18 12.70 2.80
CA LEU A 157 40.52 12.09 3.97
C LEU A 157 40.08 13.13 5.01
N GLU A 158 40.85 14.21 5.19
CA GLU A 158 40.43 15.34 6.05
C GLU A 158 39.15 15.98 5.53
N LEU A 159 39.07 16.23 4.22
CA LEU A 159 37.87 16.78 3.58
C LEU A 159 36.68 15.80 3.62
N LEU A 160 36.93 14.48 3.51
CA LEU A 160 35.89 13.44 3.67
C LEU A 160 35.37 13.33 5.12
N ALA A 161 36.15 13.76 6.11
CA ALA A 161 35.70 13.82 7.50
C ALA A 161 34.84 15.06 7.80
N GLU A 162 35.07 16.17 7.10
CA GLU A 162 34.37 17.44 7.31
C GLU A 162 33.16 17.63 6.37
N HIS A 163 33.15 16.97 5.22
CA HIS A 163 32.15 17.15 4.17
C HIS A 163 31.57 15.83 3.69
N ASP A 164 30.25 15.83 3.42
CA ASP A 164 29.55 14.71 2.80
C ASP A 164 29.81 14.74 1.28
N ILE A 165 30.70 13.86 0.82
CA ILE A 165 31.18 13.82 -0.58
C ILE A 165 30.57 12.63 -1.31
N ASP A 166 29.94 12.91 -2.45
CA ASP A 166 29.25 11.91 -3.24
C ASP A 166 30.19 11.09 -4.13
N LEU A 167 31.20 11.76 -4.68
CA LEU A 167 32.11 11.24 -5.69
C LEU A 167 33.52 11.79 -5.48
N VAL A 168 34.50 10.90 -5.48
CA VAL A 168 35.93 11.23 -5.48
C VAL A 168 36.51 10.91 -6.84
N ILE A 169 37.23 11.87 -7.44
CA ILE A 169 38.01 11.67 -8.66
C ILE A 169 39.47 11.79 -8.26
N THR A 170 40.22 10.70 -8.31
CA THR A 170 41.59 10.66 -7.78
C THR A 170 42.59 10.18 -8.82
N ASP A 171 43.77 10.81 -8.87
CA ASP A 171 44.90 10.24 -9.59
C ASP A 171 45.40 8.97 -8.89
N LEU A 172 45.96 8.04 -9.67
CA LEU A 172 46.48 6.78 -9.17
C LEU A 172 47.82 6.96 -8.45
N LYS A 173 48.69 7.85 -8.92
CA LYS A 173 50.00 8.12 -8.33
C LYS A 173 50.06 9.53 -7.80
N MET A 174 50.18 9.68 -6.48
CA MET A 174 50.28 10.97 -5.82
C MET A 174 51.26 10.85 -4.65
N ASP A 175 51.79 11.98 -4.19
CA ASP A 175 52.67 12.03 -3.02
C ASP A 175 51.92 11.76 -1.70
N ARG A 176 52.64 11.23 -0.70
CA ARG A 176 52.18 10.86 0.65
C ARG A 176 51.21 9.66 0.74
N MET A 177 50.13 9.68 -0.03
CA MET A 177 49.13 8.62 -0.10
C MET A 177 48.63 8.52 -1.53
N ASP A 178 48.71 7.33 -2.12
CA ASP A 178 48.32 7.09 -3.49
C ASP A 178 46.80 6.87 -3.63
N GLY A 179 46.30 6.85 -4.87
CA GLY A 179 44.86 6.72 -5.13
C GLY A 179 44.28 5.35 -4.73
N ILE A 180 45.11 4.30 -4.67
CA ILE A 180 44.66 2.95 -4.29
C ILE A 180 44.50 2.85 -2.77
N GLU A 181 45.45 3.42 -2.00
CA GLU A 181 45.33 3.55 -0.56
C GLU A 181 44.13 4.42 -0.17
N LEU A 182 43.91 5.54 -0.89
CA LEU A 182 42.73 6.37 -0.70
C LEU A 182 41.43 5.59 -0.96
N LEU A 183 41.34 4.86 -2.08
CA LEU A 183 40.19 4.00 -2.41
C LEU A 183 39.91 2.97 -1.32
N SER A 184 40.95 2.32 -0.78
CA SER A 184 40.80 1.33 0.29
C SER A 184 40.26 1.96 1.58
N ASN A 185 40.73 3.16 1.92
CA ASN A 185 40.23 3.90 3.08
C ASN A 185 38.78 4.37 2.89
N ILE A 186 38.44 4.88 1.70
CA ILE A 186 37.07 5.29 1.35
C ILE A 186 36.13 4.08 1.45
N ASN A 187 36.47 2.94 0.84
CA ASN A 187 35.62 1.75 0.91
C ASN A 187 35.40 1.22 2.33
N ARG A 188 36.33 1.49 3.26
CA ARG A 188 36.21 1.08 4.66
C ARG A 188 35.43 2.07 5.52
N LEU A 189 35.65 3.37 5.31
CA LEU A 189 35.14 4.44 6.19
C LEU A 189 33.92 5.17 5.62
N TYR A 190 33.79 5.22 4.30
CA TYR A 190 32.77 5.97 3.54
C TYR A 190 32.22 5.11 2.38
N PRO A 191 31.50 4.01 2.68
CA PRO A 191 31.08 3.03 1.67
C PRO A 191 30.07 3.56 0.64
N ASP A 192 29.39 4.68 0.92
CA ASP A 192 28.45 5.32 -0.01
C ASP A 192 29.12 6.37 -0.93
N THR A 193 30.43 6.62 -0.79
CA THR A 193 31.19 7.53 -1.66
C THR A 193 31.78 6.78 -2.86
N LEU A 194 31.44 7.23 -4.07
CA LEU A 194 31.94 6.61 -5.29
C LEU A 194 33.34 7.12 -5.65
N VAL A 195 34.15 6.30 -6.32
CA VAL A 195 35.51 6.68 -6.71
C VAL A 195 35.74 6.46 -8.20
N ILE A 196 36.20 7.50 -8.91
CA ILE A 196 36.71 7.43 -10.28
C ILE A 196 38.24 7.57 -10.23
N MET A 197 38.95 6.58 -10.79
CA MET A 197 40.41 6.58 -10.83
C MET A 197 40.91 7.21 -12.13
N VAL A 198 41.90 8.10 -12.06
CA VAL A 198 42.58 8.67 -13.24
C VAL A 198 43.95 8.01 -13.38
N THR A 199 44.33 7.50 -14.56
CA THR A 199 45.58 6.72 -14.74
C THR A 199 46.34 7.08 -16.02
N GLY A 200 47.67 7.23 -15.95
CA GLY A 200 48.52 7.60 -17.10
C GLY A 200 49.06 6.44 -17.96
N PHE A 201 48.86 5.19 -17.53
CA PHE A 201 49.21 3.99 -18.29
C PHE A 201 48.00 3.08 -18.31
N ALA A 202 47.07 3.32 -19.22
CA ALA A 202 45.90 2.47 -19.43
C ALA A 202 46.30 1.09 -19.99
N THR A 203 46.91 0.26 -19.15
CA THR A 203 46.98 -1.19 -19.37
C THR A 203 45.68 -1.78 -18.84
N VAL A 204 45.04 -2.66 -19.62
CA VAL A 204 43.76 -3.31 -19.25
C VAL A 204 43.85 -3.96 -17.85
N SER A 205 45.03 -4.45 -17.46
CA SER A 205 45.29 -5.04 -16.15
C SER A 205 45.10 -4.07 -14.98
N SER A 206 45.60 -2.83 -15.08
CA SER A 206 45.52 -1.84 -14.00
C SER A 206 44.10 -1.27 -13.82
N ALA A 207 43.36 -1.11 -14.92
CA ALA A 207 41.95 -0.72 -14.88
C ALA A 207 41.07 -1.81 -14.23
N VAL A 208 41.34 -3.08 -14.55
CA VAL A 208 40.62 -4.22 -13.95
C VAL A 208 40.92 -4.34 -12.45
N GLU A 209 42.14 -4.06 -12.03
CA GLU A 209 42.53 -4.08 -10.62
C GLU A 209 41.84 -2.97 -9.81
N ALA A 210 41.76 -1.75 -10.36
CA ALA A 210 41.02 -0.65 -9.74
C ALA A 210 39.52 -0.96 -9.55
N LEU A 211 38.87 -1.54 -10.56
CA LEU A 211 37.46 -1.95 -10.47
C LEU A 211 37.26 -3.08 -9.44
N LYS A 212 38.17 -4.07 -9.39
CA LYS A 212 38.14 -5.14 -8.38
C LYS A 212 38.29 -4.62 -6.96
N ASN A 213 39.05 -3.55 -6.78
CA ASN A 213 39.24 -2.90 -5.49
C ASN A 213 38.13 -1.91 -5.13
N GLY A 214 37.04 -1.84 -5.92
CA GLY A 214 35.84 -1.08 -5.60
C GLY A 214 35.72 0.30 -6.25
N ALA A 215 36.57 0.66 -7.22
CA ALA A 215 36.35 1.87 -7.99
C ALA A 215 35.10 1.76 -8.87
N ALA A 216 34.34 2.85 -9.01
CA ALA A 216 33.15 2.90 -9.84
C ALA A 216 33.50 2.97 -11.34
N HIS A 217 34.55 3.72 -11.69
CA HIS A 217 35.03 3.84 -13.07
C HIS A 217 36.51 4.25 -13.09
N TYR A 218 37.15 4.24 -14.26
CA TYR A 218 38.47 4.81 -14.50
C TYR A 218 38.53 5.75 -15.72
N LEU A 219 39.51 6.65 -15.79
CA LEU A 219 39.78 7.57 -16.91
C LEU A 219 41.28 7.55 -17.26
N GLY A 220 41.61 7.72 -18.53
CA GLY A 220 43.01 7.80 -18.99
C GLY A 220 43.59 9.22 -18.90
N LYS A 221 44.89 9.37 -18.59
CA LYS A 221 45.64 10.64 -18.78
C LYS A 221 46.22 10.69 -20.22
N PRO A 222 46.19 11.85 -20.89
CA PRO A 222 45.60 13.11 -20.45
C PRO A 222 44.06 13.04 -20.40
N VAL A 223 43.47 13.59 -19.34
CA VAL A 223 42.01 13.50 -19.08
C VAL A 223 41.25 14.27 -20.15
N ASN A 224 40.42 13.57 -20.93
CA ASN A 224 39.48 14.21 -21.84
C ASN A 224 38.29 14.75 -21.04
N LEU A 225 38.04 16.07 -21.15
CA LEU A 225 37.01 16.76 -20.39
C LEU A 225 35.58 16.36 -20.79
N ASP A 226 35.34 16.03 -22.07
CA ASP A 226 34.03 15.56 -22.52
C ASP A 226 33.73 14.14 -22.00
N GLU A 227 34.76 13.30 -21.96
CA GLU A 227 34.69 11.95 -21.39
C GLU A 227 34.47 12.00 -19.88
N LEU A 228 35.23 12.84 -19.17
CA LEU A 228 35.04 13.10 -17.73
C LEU A 228 33.59 13.47 -17.41
N LYS A 229 33.01 14.42 -18.14
CA LYS A 229 31.61 14.83 -17.94
C LYS A 229 30.63 13.68 -18.13
N LYS A 230 30.83 12.89 -19.18
CA LYS A 230 29.99 11.74 -19.49
C LYS A 230 30.07 10.71 -18.38
N THR A 231 31.28 10.32 -17.97
CA THR A 231 31.51 9.33 -16.92
C THR A 231 30.98 9.78 -15.57
N VAL A 232 31.25 11.02 -15.16
CA VAL A 232 30.72 11.59 -13.90
C VAL A 232 29.20 11.56 -13.89
N LYS A 233 28.57 11.96 -15.00
CA LYS A 233 27.11 11.93 -15.13
C LYS A 233 26.55 10.51 -15.09
N GLU A 234 27.20 9.55 -15.74
CA GLU A 234 26.80 8.14 -15.73
C GLU A 234 26.89 7.54 -14.31
N VAL A 235 28.03 7.71 -13.63
CA VAL A 235 28.29 7.19 -12.28
C VAL A 235 27.35 7.82 -11.25
N LEU A 236 27.14 9.13 -11.28
CA LEU A 236 26.21 9.81 -10.38
C LEU A 236 24.75 9.45 -10.66
N GLN A 237 24.40 9.24 -11.93
CA GLN A 237 23.07 8.74 -12.26
C GLN A 237 22.86 7.34 -11.70
N GLU A 238 23.82 6.43 -11.82
CA GLU A 238 23.74 5.10 -11.20
C GLU A 238 23.59 5.18 -9.67
N LYS A 239 24.36 6.05 -9.00
CA LYS A 239 24.22 6.31 -7.55
C LYS A 239 22.80 6.75 -7.19
N LEU A 240 22.32 7.77 -7.90
CA LEU A 240 21.00 8.33 -7.67
C LEU A 240 19.90 7.28 -7.91
N ARG A 241 20.09 6.38 -8.89
CA ARG A 241 19.16 5.26 -9.14
C ARG A 241 19.13 4.29 -7.94
N SER A 242 20.27 3.93 -7.38
CA SER A 242 20.35 3.08 -6.18
C SER A 242 19.76 3.78 -4.93
N ASP A 243 20.02 5.07 -4.74
CA ASP A 243 19.55 5.82 -3.56
C ASP A 243 18.06 6.16 -3.59
N ILE A 244 17.47 6.31 -4.79
CA ILE A 244 16.02 6.39 -4.99
C ILE A 244 15.36 5.04 -4.75
N GLY A 245 16.05 3.95 -5.08
CA GLY A 245 15.62 2.58 -4.81
C GLY A 245 15.49 2.30 -3.31
N ARG A 246 16.43 2.77 -2.49
CA ARG A 246 16.47 2.57 -1.01
C ARG A 246 15.29 3.18 -0.24
N ALA A 247 14.38 3.89 -0.89
CA ALA A 247 13.21 4.45 -0.22
C ALA A 247 12.20 3.34 0.14
N PRO A 248 11.56 3.40 1.32
CA PRO A 248 10.56 2.42 1.72
C PRO A 248 9.39 2.38 0.73
N ILE A 249 8.72 1.23 0.64
CA ILE A 249 7.60 1.05 -0.28
C ILE A 249 6.32 1.55 0.36
N LEU A 250 5.57 2.36 -0.37
CA LEU A 250 4.30 2.88 0.13
C LEU A 250 3.24 1.78 0.16
N CYS A 251 2.73 1.45 1.35
CA CYS A 251 1.67 0.46 1.54
C CYS A 251 0.39 1.13 2.05
N PHE A 252 -0.69 1.00 1.28
CA PHE A 252 -2.01 1.51 1.63
C PHE A 252 -2.80 0.45 2.37
N ALA A 253 -2.98 0.65 3.68
CA ALA A 253 -3.73 -0.24 4.55
C ALA A 253 -5.15 0.28 4.78
N GLY A 254 -6.15 -0.59 4.99
CA GLY A 254 -7.48 -0.16 5.43
C GLY A 254 -8.62 -0.92 4.76
N PRO A 255 -9.89 -0.66 5.09
CA PRO A 255 -11.00 -1.47 4.60
C PRO A 255 -11.21 -1.33 3.07
N PRO A 256 -11.95 -2.27 2.45
CA PRO A 256 -12.24 -2.21 1.02
C PRO A 256 -13.11 -0.99 0.68
N GLY A 257 -12.89 -0.43 -0.51
CA GLY A 257 -13.70 0.69 -1.02
C GLY A 257 -13.35 2.06 -0.43
N THR A 258 -12.20 2.19 0.24
CA THR A 258 -11.68 3.48 0.74
C THR A 258 -10.89 4.29 -0.29
N GLY A 259 -10.73 3.80 -1.52
CA GLY A 259 -10.06 4.55 -2.60
C GLY A 259 -8.54 4.34 -2.70
N LYS A 260 -7.98 3.33 -2.03
CA LYS A 260 -6.54 2.97 -2.11
C LYS A 260 -6.00 2.96 -3.56
N THR A 261 -6.67 2.21 -4.44
CA THR A 261 -6.30 2.09 -5.86
C THR A 261 -6.46 3.40 -6.65
N SER A 262 -7.48 4.20 -6.35
CA SER A 262 -7.68 5.47 -7.05
C SER A 262 -6.64 6.51 -6.64
N VAL A 263 -6.21 6.51 -5.37
CA VAL A 263 -5.10 7.35 -4.89
C VAL A 263 -3.77 6.95 -5.56
N GLY A 264 -3.47 5.65 -5.67
CA GLY A 264 -2.28 5.18 -6.39
C GLY A 264 -2.23 5.66 -7.84
N LYS A 265 -3.39 5.62 -8.52
CA LYS A 265 -3.51 6.17 -9.89
C LYS A 265 -3.29 7.68 -9.95
N ALA A 266 -3.80 8.43 -8.97
CA ALA A 266 -3.59 9.88 -8.90
C ALA A 266 -2.12 10.24 -8.64
N ILE A 267 -1.39 9.44 -7.86
CA ILE A 267 0.05 9.59 -7.68
C ILE A 267 0.77 9.40 -9.02
N ALA A 268 0.46 8.34 -9.77
CA ALA A 268 1.06 8.13 -11.08
C ALA A 268 0.78 9.28 -12.07
N GLU A 269 -0.46 9.78 -12.10
CA GLU A 269 -0.86 10.96 -12.91
C GLU A 269 -0.10 12.23 -12.49
N SER A 270 0.13 12.42 -11.20
CA SER A 270 0.92 13.54 -10.69
C SER A 270 2.38 13.48 -11.09
N LEU A 271 2.96 12.27 -11.07
CA LEU A 271 4.33 12.00 -11.44
C LEU A 271 4.56 11.95 -12.96
N ASN A 272 3.49 12.02 -13.74
CA ASN A 272 3.52 11.80 -15.19
C ASN A 272 4.18 10.45 -15.56
N ARG A 273 3.92 9.43 -14.75
CA ARG A 273 4.38 8.06 -14.96
C ARG A 273 3.20 7.18 -15.35
N GLN A 274 3.46 6.14 -16.14
CA GLN A 274 2.45 5.12 -16.42
C GLN A 274 2.07 4.36 -15.16
N PHE A 275 0.83 3.86 -15.10
CA PHE A 275 0.29 3.15 -13.94
C PHE A 275 0.00 1.70 -14.30
N ILE A 276 0.61 0.78 -13.57
CA ILE A 276 0.37 -0.66 -13.64
C ILE A 276 -0.31 -1.10 -12.35
N ARG A 277 -1.31 -1.97 -12.47
CA ARG A 277 -1.95 -2.60 -11.31
C ARG A 277 -1.99 -4.10 -11.50
N VAL A 278 -1.40 -4.82 -10.55
CA VAL A 278 -1.39 -6.28 -10.51
C VAL A 278 -2.01 -6.75 -9.21
N SER A 279 -3.04 -7.59 -9.29
CA SER A 279 -3.56 -8.27 -8.10
C SER A 279 -2.68 -9.46 -7.77
N VAL A 280 -2.22 -9.52 -6.52
CA VAL A 280 -1.45 -10.63 -5.96
C VAL A 280 -2.30 -11.57 -5.10
N ALA A 281 -3.60 -11.31 -5.04
CA ALA A 281 -4.55 -12.15 -4.30
C ALA A 281 -4.60 -13.56 -4.89
N GLY A 282 -4.49 -14.56 -4.01
CA GLY A 282 -4.56 -15.96 -4.38
C GLY A 282 -3.35 -16.50 -5.14
N LEU A 283 -2.25 -15.75 -5.20
CA LEU A 283 -0.97 -16.29 -5.70
C LEU A 283 -0.52 -17.45 -4.79
N ARG A 284 -0.18 -18.58 -5.42
CA ARG A 284 0.26 -19.81 -4.75
C ARG A 284 1.61 -20.32 -5.25
N ASP A 285 2.05 -19.84 -6.41
CA ASP A 285 3.25 -20.31 -7.09
C ASP A 285 4.14 -19.12 -7.47
N GLU A 286 5.43 -19.25 -7.17
CA GLU A 286 6.48 -18.30 -7.55
C GLU A 286 6.56 -18.14 -9.08
N ALA A 287 6.26 -19.19 -9.84
CA ALA A 287 6.28 -19.17 -11.30
C ALA A 287 5.29 -18.16 -11.90
N GLU A 288 4.23 -17.77 -11.18
CA GLU A 288 3.31 -16.73 -11.65
C GLU A 288 3.97 -15.34 -11.66
N LEU A 289 4.88 -15.07 -10.72
CA LEU A 289 5.61 -13.80 -10.66
C LEU A 289 6.91 -13.84 -11.46
N ARG A 290 7.63 -14.97 -11.41
CA ARG A 290 8.99 -15.16 -11.98
C ARG A 290 9.02 -15.88 -13.33
N GLY A 291 7.89 -16.39 -13.79
CA GLY A 291 7.79 -17.10 -15.05
C GLY A 291 8.27 -18.56 -14.98
N HIS A 292 8.16 -19.24 -16.11
CA HIS A 292 8.62 -20.60 -16.29
C HIS A 292 9.98 -20.64 -16.98
N ARG A 293 10.78 -21.66 -16.66
CA ARG A 293 11.99 -21.95 -17.44
C ARG A 293 11.62 -22.23 -18.89
N ARG A 294 12.46 -21.76 -19.81
CA ARG A 294 12.29 -21.89 -21.27
C ARG A 294 12.57 -23.33 -21.77
N THR A 295 11.84 -24.31 -21.26
CA THR A 295 12.02 -25.75 -21.57
C THR A 295 10.94 -26.32 -22.48
N TYR A 296 9.86 -25.58 -22.74
CA TYR A 296 8.77 -25.98 -23.63
C TYR A 296 8.08 -24.77 -24.27
N VAL A 297 7.34 -24.98 -25.37
CA VAL A 297 6.70 -23.92 -26.18
C VAL A 297 5.74 -23.04 -25.36
N GLY A 298 5.05 -23.61 -24.38
CA GLY A 298 4.11 -22.91 -23.50
C GLY A 298 4.74 -22.21 -22.29
N ALA A 299 6.07 -22.12 -22.21
CA ALA A 299 6.73 -21.36 -21.15
C ALA A 299 6.42 -19.87 -21.32
N MET A 300 6.13 -19.20 -20.20
CA MET A 300 5.67 -17.81 -20.18
C MET A 300 6.57 -16.97 -19.26
N LEU A 301 6.70 -15.69 -19.59
CA LEU A 301 7.25 -14.67 -18.70
C LEU A 301 6.43 -14.55 -17.42
N GLY A 302 7.08 -14.17 -16.33
CA GLY A 302 6.41 -13.82 -15.10
C GLY A 302 5.49 -12.60 -15.26
N ARG A 303 4.49 -12.47 -14.38
CA ARG A 303 3.54 -11.35 -14.40
C ARG A 303 4.23 -9.99 -14.29
N VAL A 304 5.34 -9.89 -13.54
CA VAL A 304 6.09 -8.63 -13.35
C VAL A 304 6.56 -8.10 -14.71
N LEU A 305 7.32 -8.90 -15.46
CA LEU A 305 7.85 -8.48 -16.76
C LEU A 305 6.76 -8.41 -17.84
N THR A 306 5.74 -9.26 -17.76
CA THR A 306 4.60 -9.21 -18.70
C THR A 306 3.86 -7.87 -18.62
N GLU A 307 3.62 -7.36 -17.41
CA GLU A 307 2.93 -6.08 -17.23
C GLU A 307 3.83 -4.88 -17.56
N ILE A 308 5.14 -4.96 -17.30
CA ILE A 308 6.12 -3.96 -17.75
C ILE A 308 6.17 -3.90 -19.28
N LYS A 309 6.20 -5.06 -19.95
CA LYS A 309 6.11 -5.16 -21.42
C LYS A 309 4.84 -4.49 -21.94
N ARG A 310 3.67 -4.78 -21.35
CA ARG A 310 2.39 -4.15 -21.74
C ARG A 310 2.39 -2.64 -21.56
N CYS A 311 3.08 -2.15 -20.52
CA CYS A 311 3.18 -0.73 -20.20
C CYS A 311 4.13 0.02 -21.15
N GLY A 312 5.17 -0.65 -21.63
CA GLY A 312 6.12 -0.10 -22.61
C GLY A 312 7.12 0.91 -22.03
N VAL A 313 7.23 1.04 -20.71
CA VAL A 313 8.24 1.88 -20.05
C VAL A 313 8.87 1.16 -18.85
N ASN A 314 10.13 1.45 -18.52
CA ASN A 314 10.86 0.85 -17.38
C ASN A 314 10.70 1.60 -16.04
N ASN A 315 10.05 2.76 -16.02
CA ASN A 315 9.85 3.55 -14.80
C ASN A 315 8.38 3.78 -14.37
N PRO A 316 7.45 2.79 -14.54
CA PRO A 316 6.06 2.97 -14.14
C PRO A 316 5.90 3.06 -12.61
N VAL A 317 4.71 3.49 -12.19
CA VAL A 317 4.19 3.22 -10.85
C VAL A 317 3.54 1.84 -10.89
N PHE A 318 4.07 0.90 -10.10
CA PHE A 318 3.65 -0.50 -10.09
C PHE A 318 2.93 -0.82 -8.79
N MET A 319 1.62 -1.03 -8.86
CA MET A 319 0.76 -1.25 -7.71
C MET A 319 0.44 -2.74 -7.52
N LEU A 320 0.88 -3.30 -6.40
CA LEU A 320 0.57 -4.64 -5.91
C LEU A 320 -0.72 -4.59 -5.08
N ASP A 321 -1.82 -5.05 -5.64
CA ASP A 321 -3.16 -4.97 -5.04
C ASP A 321 -3.50 -6.24 -4.24
N GLU A 322 -4.01 -6.09 -3.02
CA GLU A 322 -4.44 -7.17 -2.12
C GLU A 322 -3.28 -8.10 -1.65
N LEU A 323 -2.18 -7.49 -1.20
CA LEU A 323 -1.00 -8.18 -0.69
C LEU A 323 -1.29 -9.07 0.54
N ASP A 324 -2.34 -8.75 1.30
CA ASP A 324 -2.83 -9.51 2.45
C ASP A 324 -3.47 -10.86 2.09
N LYS A 325 -3.69 -11.13 0.79
CA LYS A 325 -4.35 -12.34 0.30
C LYS A 325 -3.43 -13.30 -0.45
N ILE A 326 -2.11 -13.19 -0.22
CA ILE A 326 -1.14 -14.14 -0.78
C ILE A 326 -1.37 -15.51 -0.11
N GLY A 327 -1.44 -16.57 -0.91
CA GLY A 327 -1.58 -17.93 -0.40
C GLY A 327 -0.25 -18.44 0.16
N GLN A 328 -0.26 -18.92 1.40
CA GLN A 328 0.86 -19.70 1.95
C GLN A 328 0.60 -21.18 1.66
N ASP A 329 1.19 -21.72 0.59
CA ASP A 329 1.12 -23.14 0.24
C ASP A 329 2.53 -23.77 0.24
N PHE A 330 2.62 -25.07 0.49
CA PHE A 330 3.88 -25.83 0.65
C PHE A 330 4.80 -25.89 -0.60
N ARG A 331 4.40 -25.36 -1.76
CA ARG A 331 5.13 -25.54 -3.04
C ARG A 331 6.10 -24.41 -3.39
N GLY A 332 6.07 -23.31 -2.66
CA GLY A 332 6.94 -22.14 -2.85
C GLY A 332 6.46 -20.98 -2.00
N ASP A 333 7.33 -19.99 -1.77
CA ASP A 333 6.98 -18.78 -1.04
C ASP A 333 6.91 -17.60 -2.00
N PRO A 334 5.74 -17.27 -2.58
CA PRO A 334 5.59 -16.10 -3.45
C PRO A 334 5.97 -14.79 -2.75
N ALA A 335 5.96 -14.74 -1.41
CA ALA A 335 6.44 -13.57 -0.67
C ALA A 335 7.96 -13.39 -0.84
N SER A 336 8.74 -14.46 -1.02
CA SER A 336 10.19 -14.38 -1.28
C SER A 336 10.51 -13.68 -2.61
N VAL A 337 9.73 -13.96 -3.66
CA VAL A 337 9.87 -13.27 -4.95
C VAL A 337 9.50 -11.79 -4.82
N LEU A 338 8.47 -11.48 -4.04
CA LEU A 338 8.11 -10.10 -3.75
C LEU A 338 9.22 -9.40 -2.96
N LEU A 339 9.87 -10.06 -2.00
CA LEU A 339 11.02 -9.51 -1.30
C LEU A 339 12.15 -9.19 -2.28
N GLU A 340 12.49 -10.07 -3.21
CA GLU A 340 13.52 -9.82 -4.24
C GLU A 340 13.17 -8.62 -5.14
N VAL A 341 11.91 -8.53 -5.58
CA VAL A 341 11.42 -7.43 -6.46
C VAL A 341 11.37 -6.09 -5.71
N LEU A 342 11.03 -6.13 -4.43
CA LEU A 342 10.85 -4.96 -3.57
C LEU A 342 12.16 -4.52 -2.90
N ASP A 343 13.17 -5.39 -2.83
CA ASP A 343 14.46 -5.10 -2.21
C ASP A 343 15.32 -4.21 -3.13
N PRO A 344 15.65 -2.98 -2.71
CA PRO A 344 16.48 -2.07 -3.50
C PRO A 344 17.87 -2.61 -3.83
N GLU A 345 18.40 -3.52 -3.01
CA GLU A 345 19.72 -4.12 -3.24
C GLU A 345 19.69 -5.26 -4.25
N GLN A 346 18.51 -5.85 -4.53
CA GLN A 346 18.35 -7.00 -5.41
C GLN A 346 17.59 -6.67 -6.70
N ASN A 347 16.70 -5.67 -6.66
CA ASN A 347 15.79 -5.37 -7.77
C ASN A 347 16.48 -4.87 -9.04
N ASN A 348 17.72 -4.37 -8.95
CA ASN A 348 18.54 -3.97 -10.09
C ASN A 348 19.06 -5.17 -10.92
N LYS A 349 19.02 -6.37 -10.34
CA LYS A 349 19.47 -7.63 -10.94
C LYS A 349 18.38 -8.70 -10.90
N TYR A 350 17.12 -8.31 -10.98
CA TYR A 350 16.00 -9.24 -10.99
C TYR A 350 16.11 -10.21 -12.17
N VAL A 351 16.06 -11.52 -11.89
CA VAL A 351 16.13 -12.57 -12.91
C VAL A 351 14.82 -13.35 -12.98
N ASP A 352 14.14 -13.21 -14.12
CA ASP A 352 12.99 -14.02 -14.51
C ASP A 352 13.44 -15.36 -15.12
N HIS A 353 12.75 -16.45 -14.79
CA HIS A 353 13.12 -17.81 -15.21
C HIS A 353 13.04 -18.02 -16.71
N TYR A 354 12.18 -17.27 -17.41
CA TYR A 354 12.03 -17.39 -18.86
C TYR A 354 13.15 -16.64 -19.59
N LEU A 355 13.50 -15.45 -19.11
CA LEU A 355 14.51 -14.58 -19.72
C LEU A 355 15.94 -15.01 -19.40
N ASP A 356 16.18 -15.46 -18.16
CA ASP A 356 17.47 -15.88 -17.62
C ASP A 356 18.59 -14.82 -17.76
N ILE A 357 18.19 -13.55 -17.82
CA ILE A 357 19.08 -12.38 -17.84
C ILE A 357 18.57 -11.33 -16.86
N PRO A 358 19.47 -10.55 -16.23
CA PRO A 358 19.07 -9.53 -15.27
C PRO A 358 18.33 -8.37 -15.95
N PHE A 359 17.19 -8.01 -15.38
CA PHE A 359 16.39 -6.84 -15.74
C PHE A 359 16.36 -5.86 -14.55
N ASP A 360 16.64 -4.59 -14.81
CA ASP A 360 16.70 -3.55 -13.77
C ASP A 360 15.31 -3.01 -13.44
N LEU A 361 14.81 -3.32 -12.23
CA LEU A 361 13.54 -2.81 -11.70
C LEU A 361 13.70 -1.58 -10.80
N SER A 362 14.93 -1.05 -10.59
CA SER A 362 15.20 0.07 -9.68
C SER A 362 14.45 1.36 -10.02
N GLN A 363 14.08 1.55 -11.30
CA GLN A 363 13.37 2.74 -11.76
C GLN A 363 11.86 2.72 -11.47
N ILE A 364 11.34 1.55 -11.12
CA ILE A 364 9.93 1.32 -10.84
C ILE A 364 9.59 1.87 -9.46
N MET A 365 8.48 2.60 -9.37
CA MET A 365 7.93 3.00 -8.08
C MET A 365 6.91 1.96 -7.64
N PHE A 366 7.31 1.06 -6.74
CA PHE A 366 6.41 0.07 -6.15
C PHE A 366 5.49 0.70 -5.12
N MET A 367 4.24 0.24 -5.12
CA MET A 367 3.22 0.56 -4.14
C MET A 367 2.43 -0.70 -3.82
N ALA A 368 1.96 -0.86 -2.58
CA ALA A 368 1.16 -2.00 -2.16
C ALA A 368 -0.20 -1.57 -1.61
N THR A 369 -1.20 -2.45 -1.67
CA THR A 369 -2.42 -2.35 -0.86
C THR A 369 -2.61 -3.58 -0.02
N ALA A 370 -3.14 -3.37 1.18
CA ALA A 370 -3.59 -4.43 2.07
C ALA A 370 -4.91 -4.02 2.72
N ASN A 371 -5.79 -4.98 2.99
CA ASN A 371 -6.95 -4.72 3.85
C ASN A 371 -6.64 -4.99 5.32
N ASP A 372 -5.75 -5.95 5.58
CA ASP A 372 -5.40 -6.42 6.91
C ASP A 372 -3.89 -6.63 7.00
N LEU A 373 -3.22 -5.80 7.80
CA LEU A 373 -1.76 -5.84 7.97
C LEU A 373 -1.31 -7.06 8.78
N SER A 374 -2.17 -7.64 9.62
CA SER A 374 -1.81 -8.81 10.46
C SER A 374 -1.51 -10.06 9.64
N LYS A 375 -2.00 -10.10 8.39
CA LYS A 375 -1.80 -11.21 7.44
C LYS A 375 -0.52 -11.07 6.62
N LEU A 376 0.17 -9.93 6.69
CA LEU A 376 1.38 -9.71 5.93
C LEU A 376 2.60 -10.35 6.62
N PRO A 377 3.52 -10.96 5.85
CA PRO A 377 4.81 -11.42 6.38
C PRO A 377 5.62 -10.26 6.99
N GLY A 378 6.20 -10.48 8.17
CA GLY A 378 7.05 -9.50 8.86
C GLY A 378 8.16 -8.87 8.00
N PRO A 379 8.93 -9.65 7.21
CA PRO A 379 9.98 -9.09 6.36
C PRO A 379 9.50 -8.10 5.29
N LEU A 380 8.23 -8.22 4.86
CA LEU A 380 7.62 -7.26 3.94
C LEU A 380 7.19 -5.99 4.67
N LEU A 381 6.62 -6.13 5.87
CA LEU A 381 6.20 -4.99 6.71
C LEU A 381 7.38 -4.09 7.07
N ASP A 382 8.53 -4.66 7.41
CA ASP A 382 9.74 -3.91 7.79
C ASP A 382 10.28 -3.00 6.67
N ARG A 383 9.90 -3.29 5.42
CA ARG A 383 10.32 -2.55 4.21
C ARG A 383 9.25 -1.57 3.70
N MET A 384 8.11 -1.49 4.39
CA MET A 384 6.96 -0.70 3.96
C MET A 384 6.71 0.51 4.85
N GLU A 385 6.37 1.62 4.22
CA GLU A 385 5.78 2.79 4.88
C GLU A 385 4.26 2.67 4.83
N ILE A 386 3.65 2.48 6.01
CA ILE A 386 2.21 2.25 6.12
C ILE A 386 1.44 3.58 6.12
N VAL A 387 0.49 3.69 5.19
CA VAL A 387 -0.50 4.78 5.15
C VAL A 387 -1.89 4.20 5.37
N ASP A 388 -2.48 4.57 6.50
CA ASP A 388 -3.76 4.05 6.96
C ASP A 388 -4.92 4.80 6.29
N PHE A 389 -5.72 4.08 5.53
CA PHE A 389 -6.99 4.53 4.98
C PHE A 389 -8.09 4.15 5.95
N THR A 390 -8.68 5.15 6.57
CA THR A 390 -9.85 4.97 7.43
C THR A 390 -11.16 4.95 6.62
N GLY A 391 -12.24 4.51 7.26
CA GLY A 391 -13.59 4.66 6.69
C GLY A 391 -14.03 6.13 6.59
N TYR A 392 -15.06 6.36 5.78
CA TYR A 392 -15.63 7.69 5.54
C TYR A 392 -16.81 8.00 6.47
N THR A 393 -16.94 9.26 6.88
CA THR A 393 -18.11 9.77 7.61
C THR A 393 -19.30 9.92 6.67
N GLU A 394 -20.54 10.00 7.19
CA GLU A 394 -21.73 10.15 6.33
C GLU A 394 -21.64 11.43 5.46
N LYS A 395 -21.16 12.53 6.04
CA LYS A 395 -20.96 13.80 5.32
C LYS A 395 -19.94 13.65 4.19
N GLU A 396 -18.81 12.98 4.46
CA GLU A 396 -17.81 12.67 3.43
C GLU A 396 -18.40 11.80 2.32
N LYS A 397 -19.14 10.74 2.68
CA LYS A 397 -19.78 9.85 1.70
C LYS A 397 -20.75 10.59 0.79
N ILE A 398 -21.56 11.50 1.34
CA ILE A 398 -22.48 12.34 0.54
C ILE A 398 -21.70 13.22 -0.42
N SER A 399 -20.67 13.92 0.08
CA SER A 399 -19.82 14.79 -0.74
C SER A 399 -19.14 14.01 -1.89
N ILE A 400 -18.53 12.85 -1.57
CA ILE A 400 -17.88 11.99 -2.55
C ILE A 400 -18.88 11.45 -3.58
N ALA A 401 -20.07 11.06 -3.12
CA ALA A 401 -21.11 10.56 -4.01
C ALA A 401 -21.55 11.64 -5.01
N GLN A 402 -21.79 12.87 -4.56
CA GLN A 402 -22.20 14.00 -5.40
C GLN A 402 -21.11 14.43 -6.39
N GLN A 403 -19.86 14.53 -5.93
CA GLN A 403 -18.76 15.04 -6.75
C GLN A 403 -18.20 14.00 -7.73
N PHE A 404 -18.16 12.72 -7.35
CA PHE A 404 -17.42 11.70 -8.09
C PHE A 404 -18.28 10.52 -8.54
N ILE A 405 -19.04 9.90 -7.63
CA ILE A 405 -19.75 8.64 -7.93
C ILE A 405 -20.91 8.88 -8.89
N ILE A 406 -21.79 9.83 -8.59
CA ILE A 406 -22.99 10.10 -9.40
C ILE A 406 -22.61 10.53 -10.82
N PRO A 407 -21.71 11.51 -11.05
CA PRO A 407 -21.30 11.88 -12.41
C PRO A 407 -20.68 10.71 -13.19
N LYS A 408 -19.86 9.87 -12.52
CA LYS A 408 -19.26 8.68 -13.11
C LYS A 408 -20.32 7.66 -13.52
N GLN A 409 -21.31 7.40 -12.68
CA GLN A 409 -22.38 6.43 -12.96
C GLN A 409 -23.33 6.94 -14.05
N LEU A 410 -23.71 8.23 -14.03
CA LEU A 410 -24.50 8.84 -15.10
C LEU A 410 -23.79 8.78 -16.45
N LYS A 411 -22.47 8.98 -16.49
CA LYS A 411 -21.67 8.81 -17.71
C LYS A 411 -21.65 7.36 -18.17
N ALA A 412 -21.48 6.41 -17.26
CA ALA A 412 -21.46 4.98 -17.58
C ALA A 412 -22.80 4.46 -18.14
N THR A 413 -23.93 5.00 -17.69
CA THR A 413 -25.27 4.65 -18.19
C THR A 413 -25.74 5.53 -19.35
N GLY A 414 -24.92 6.46 -19.84
CA GLY A 414 -25.27 7.37 -20.94
C GLY A 414 -26.17 8.55 -20.54
N LEU A 415 -26.55 8.68 -19.27
CA LEU A 415 -27.45 9.71 -18.73
C LEU A 415 -26.79 11.07 -18.47
N HIS A 416 -25.49 11.23 -18.74
CA HIS A 416 -24.74 12.47 -18.45
C HIS A 416 -25.25 13.77 -19.10
N ARG A 417 -26.07 13.68 -20.15
CA ARG A 417 -26.68 14.85 -20.82
C ARG A 417 -28.07 15.17 -20.30
N GLU A 418 -28.65 14.24 -19.56
CA GLU A 418 -29.90 14.42 -18.89
C GLU A 418 -29.60 15.17 -17.58
N ASN A 419 -30.28 16.29 -17.34
CA ASN A 419 -30.09 17.12 -16.13
C ASN A 419 -30.62 16.40 -14.87
N ILE A 420 -30.09 15.21 -14.57
CA ILE A 420 -30.47 14.37 -13.45
C ILE A 420 -29.54 14.69 -12.28
N THR A 421 -30.12 15.13 -11.17
CA THR A 421 -29.45 15.43 -9.92
C THR A 421 -30.01 14.59 -8.79
N PHE A 422 -29.18 14.27 -7.80
CA PHE A 422 -29.62 13.59 -6.57
C PHE A 422 -29.59 14.60 -5.43
N SER A 423 -30.68 14.69 -4.67
CA SER A 423 -30.70 15.49 -3.46
C SER A 423 -29.74 14.89 -2.41
N ALA A 424 -29.18 15.71 -1.52
CA ALA A 424 -28.33 15.23 -0.44
C ALA A 424 -29.07 14.23 0.47
N GLN A 425 -30.38 14.43 0.64
CA GLN A 425 -31.27 13.55 1.40
C GLN A 425 -31.48 12.21 0.69
N ALA A 426 -31.58 12.18 -0.63
CA ALA A 426 -31.66 10.93 -1.38
C ALA A 426 -30.38 10.10 -1.23
N VAL A 427 -29.20 10.74 -1.30
CA VAL A 427 -27.91 10.06 -1.08
C VAL A 427 -27.81 9.54 0.37
N SER A 428 -28.16 10.37 1.36
CA SER A 428 -28.24 9.96 2.77
C SER A 428 -29.20 8.77 2.95
N SER A 429 -30.35 8.77 2.28
CA SER A 429 -31.30 7.65 2.28
C SER A 429 -30.64 6.37 1.76
N VAL A 430 -29.93 6.41 0.63
CA VAL A 430 -29.18 5.24 0.10
C VAL A 430 -28.16 4.73 1.10
N ILE A 431 -27.35 5.63 1.66
CA ILE A 431 -26.31 5.29 2.65
C ILE A 431 -26.93 4.58 3.85
N ASN A 432 -27.99 5.16 4.42
CA ASN A 432 -28.56 4.71 5.68
C ASN A 432 -29.47 3.47 5.57
N THR A 433 -30.05 3.19 4.41
CA THR A 433 -31.05 2.11 4.26
C THR A 433 -30.61 0.94 3.36
N TYR A 434 -29.62 1.15 2.48
CA TYR A 434 -29.15 0.12 1.53
C TYR A 434 -27.65 -0.18 1.62
N THR A 435 -26.90 0.47 2.51
CA THR A 435 -25.47 0.19 2.71
C THR A 435 -25.12 -0.04 4.18
N ARG A 436 -24.12 -0.90 4.44
CA ARG A 436 -23.51 -1.11 5.76
C ARG A 436 -22.03 -1.44 5.56
N GLU A 437 -21.22 -0.40 5.39
CA GLU A 437 -19.79 -0.52 5.12
C GLU A 437 -19.03 0.75 5.54
N PRO A 438 -17.71 0.67 5.81
CA PRO A 438 -16.87 1.85 6.05
C PRO A 438 -16.49 2.59 4.76
N GLY A 439 -16.36 1.86 3.64
CA GLY A 439 -16.01 2.39 2.31
C GLY A 439 -17.22 2.89 1.50
N LEU A 440 -17.04 2.92 0.18
CA LEU A 440 -18.01 3.44 -0.80
C LEU A 440 -18.46 2.41 -1.85
N ARG A 441 -18.03 1.14 -1.75
CA ARG A 441 -18.20 0.14 -2.81
C ARG A 441 -19.66 -0.25 -3.01
N ASN A 442 -20.38 -0.55 -1.92
CA ASN A 442 -21.82 -0.80 -1.97
C ASN A 442 -22.58 0.48 -2.31
N LEU A 443 -22.16 1.65 -1.79
CA LEU A 443 -22.79 2.92 -2.16
C LEU A 443 -22.74 3.17 -3.67
N GLU A 444 -21.57 2.99 -4.30
CA GLU A 444 -21.42 3.09 -5.75
C GLU A 444 -22.29 2.08 -6.49
N ARG A 445 -22.40 0.84 -5.99
CA ARG A 445 -23.26 -0.19 -6.59
C ARG A 445 -24.74 0.19 -6.53
N GLU A 446 -25.23 0.66 -5.39
CA GLU A 446 -26.64 1.03 -5.22
C GLU A 446 -26.98 2.29 -6.04
N ILE A 447 -26.10 3.30 -6.10
CA ILE A 447 -26.27 4.45 -7.00
C ILE A 447 -26.31 3.98 -8.46
N ALA A 448 -25.45 3.04 -8.87
CA ALA A 448 -25.49 2.46 -10.20
C ALA A 448 -26.79 1.71 -10.50
N ASN A 449 -27.37 1.03 -9.51
CA ASN A 449 -28.70 0.41 -9.62
C ASN A 449 -29.78 1.46 -9.90
N VAL A 450 -29.77 2.58 -9.16
CA VAL A 450 -30.69 3.70 -9.37
C VAL A 450 -30.54 4.27 -10.79
N CYS A 451 -29.31 4.54 -11.24
CA CYS A 451 -29.05 5.05 -12.60
C CYS A 451 -29.53 4.07 -13.69
N ARG A 452 -29.33 2.76 -13.52
CA ARG A 452 -29.86 1.75 -14.45
C ARG A 452 -31.38 1.72 -14.48
N LYS A 453 -32.04 1.90 -13.32
CA LYS A 453 -33.50 1.96 -13.25
C LYS A 453 -34.06 3.18 -13.97
N ILE A 454 -33.41 4.34 -13.84
CA ILE A 454 -33.76 5.55 -14.60
C ILE A 454 -33.59 5.32 -16.09
N ALA A 455 -32.48 4.71 -16.51
CA ALA A 455 -32.24 4.40 -17.92
C ALA A 455 -33.31 3.45 -18.50
N LEU A 456 -33.74 2.44 -17.72
CA LEU A 456 -34.83 1.55 -18.11
C LEU A 456 -36.15 2.32 -18.29
N LEU A 457 -36.54 3.15 -17.32
CA LEU A 457 -37.79 3.92 -17.37
C LEU A 457 -37.82 4.88 -18.56
N LYS A 458 -36.67 5.47 -18.93
CA LYS A 458 -36.57 6.34 -20.10
C LYS A 458 -36.71 5.62 -21.44
N LEU A 459 -36.35 4.33 -21.52
CA LEU A 459 -36.44 3.55 -22.75
C LEU A 459 -37.81 2.90 -22.93
N ASP A 460 -38.58 2.74 -21.85
CA ASP A 460 -39.86 2.01 -21.87
C ASP A 460 -41.04 2.86 -22.40
N ASP A 461 -40.81 4.13 -22.76
CA ASP A 461 -41.67 5.03 -23.56
C ASP A 461 -43.16 5.19 -23.12
N GLN A 462 -43.55 4.69 -21.94
CA GLN A 462 -44.92 4.77 -21.42
C GLN A 462 -45.17 5.98 -20.52
N GLU A 463 -44.12 6.62 -19.99
CA GLU A 463 -44.21 7.91 -19.28
C GLU A 463 -42.97 8.74 -19.61
N GLU A 464 -43.13 10.00 -19.99
CA GLU A 464 -42.02 10.96 -19.95
C GLU A 464 -41.48 10.96 -18.52
N PHE A 465 -40.33 10.32 -18.29
CA PHE A 465 -39.67 10.40 -17.00
C PHE A 465 -39.16 11.84 -16.81
N GLN A 466 -40.02 12.69 -16.25
CA GLN A 466 -39.78 14.13 -16.04
C GLN A 466 -38.99 14.44 -14.77
N VAL A 467 -38.62 13.42 -13.98
CA VAL A 467 -37.92 13.63 -12.70
C VAL A 467 -36.46 14.03 -12.98
N SER A 468 -36.19 15.32 -12.86
CA SER A 468 -34.84 15.89 -12.89
C SER A 468 -34.11 15.71 -11.56
N THR A 469 -34.83 15.65 -10.43
CA THR A 469 -34.23 15.53 -9.09
C THR A 469 -34.72 14.27 -8.37
N ILE A 470 -33.78 13.39 -8.03
CA ILE A 470 -34.06 12.15 -7.28
C ILE A 470 -34.14 12.48 -5.80
N GLU A 471 -35.30 12.16 -5.20
CA GLU A 471 -35.63 12.36 -3.79
C GLU A 471 -35.71 11.01 -3.02
N PRO A 472 -35.69 11.01 -1.67
CA PRO A 472 -35.71 9.79 -0.86
C PRO A 472 -36.84 8.80 -1.18
N GLU A 473 -38.02 9.29 -1.56
CA GLU A 473 -39.19 8.48 -1.89
C GLU A 473 -38.97 7.68 -3.17
N THR A 474 -38.32 8.29 -4.16
CA THR A 474 -37.95 7.65 -5.43
C THR A 474 -36.94 6.52 -5.21
N ILE A 475 -36.02 6.68 -4.25
CA ILE A 475 -35.03 5.65 -3.92
C ILE A 475 -35.72 4.35 -3.48
N ILE A 476 -36.74 4.44 -2.63
CA ILE A 476 -37.47 3.27 -2.13
C ILE A 476 -38.23 2.59 -3.27
N SER A 477 -38.85 3.37 -4.16
CA SER A 477 -39.51 2.84 -5.35
C SER A 477 -38.55 2.06 -6.25
N PHE A 478 -37.31 2.52 -6.39
CA PHE A 478 -36.34 1.93 -7.32
C PHE A 478 -35.56 0.75 -6.74
N LEU A 479 -35.14 0.85 -5.48
CA LEU A 479 -34.32 -0.17 -4.82
C LEU A 479 -35.13 -1.19 -4.01
N GLY A 480 -36.43 -0.96 -3.84
CA GLY A 480 -37.34 -1.83 -3.10
C GLY A 480 -37.28 -1.59 -1.58
N PRO A 481 -37.74 -2.56 -0.75
CA PRO A 481 -37.80 -2.38 0.70
C PRO A 481 -36.41 -2.16 1.33
N ARG A 482 -36.40 -1.52 2.50
CA ARG A 482 -35.17 -1.23 3.25
C ARG A 482 -34.41 -2.53 3.55
N LYS A 483 -33.12 -2.56 3.24
CA LYS A 483 -32.24 -3.72 3.50
C LYS A 483 -31.67 -3.70 4.91
N PHE A 484 -31.38 -2.50 5.41
CA PHE A 484 -30.82 -2.28 6.73
C PHE A 484 -31.77 -1.44 7.56
N TYR A 485 -31.98 -1.88 8.80
CA TYR A 485 -32.65 -1.10 9.83
C TYR A 485 -31.56 -0.48 10.70
N ARG A 486 -31.69 0.82 10.97
CA ARG A 486 -30.86 1.47 11.96
C ARG A 486 -31.26 0.90 13.31
N GLU A 487 -30.31 0.35 14.05
CA GLU A 487 -30.47 0.16 15.49
C GLU A 487 -30.46 1.56 16.10
N VAL A 488 -31.61 2.23 16.01
CA VAL A 488 -31.86 3.42 16.80
C VAL A 488 -31.93 2.92 18.23
N VAL A 489 -31.13 3.53 19.09
CA VAL A 489 -31.26 3.32 20.52
C VAL A 489 -32.72 3.58 20.90
N GLU A 490 -33.39 2.56 21.46
CA GLU A 490 -34.74 2.73 21.98
C GLU A 490 -34.79 3.93 22.93
N GLU A 491 -35.71 4.86 22.68
CA GLU A 491 -35.73 6.18 23.34
C GLU A 491 -36.01 6.14 24.86
N LYS A 492 -36.39 4.98 25.41
CA LYS A 492 -36.78 4.86 26.82
C LYS A 492 -35.66 4.27 27.67
N ASP A 493 -35.17 5.08 28.59
CA ASP A 493 -34.32 4.64 29.70
C ASP A 493 -34.96 3.44 30.41
N SER A 494 -34.14 2.43 30.67
CA SER A 494 -34.61 1.12 31.12
C SER A 494 -33.68 0.55 32.19
N VAL A 495 -34.23 -0.25 33.09
CA VAL A 495 -33.44 -0.94 34.12
C VAL A 495 -32.79 -2.17 33.50
N GLY A 496 -31.50 -2.35 33.75
CA GLY A 496 -30.74 -3.52 33.30
C GLY A 496 -30.37 -3.52 31.82
N ILE A 497 -30.64 -2.43 31.08
CA ILE A 497 -30.32 -2.31 29.65
C ILE A 497 -29.38 -1.12 29.42
N THR A 498 -28.18 -1.39 28.91
CA THR A 498 -27.19 -0.34 28.61
C THR A 498 -26.69 -0.41 27.18
N THR A 499 -26.11 0.69 26.70
CA THR A 499 -25.61 0.83 25.34
C THR A 499 -24.08 0.82 25.34
N GLY A 500 -23.48 -0.10 24.60
CA GLY A 500 -22.03 -0.25 24.44
C GLY A 500 -21.56 0.01 23.02
N LEU A 501 -20.29 0.39 22.88
CA LEU A 501 -19.63 0.50 21.57
C LEU A 501 -18.55 -0.56 21.45
N VAL A 502 -18.63 -1.34 20.37
CA VAL A 502 -17.65 -2.36 20.02
C VAL A 502 -17.07 -2.10 18.65
N TRP A 503 -15.92 -2.71 18.39
CA TRP A 503 -15.30 -2.69 17.08
C TRP A 503 -15.46 -4.06 16.43
N SER A 504 -15.80 -4.09 15.14
CA SER A 504 -15.85 -5.28 14.31
C SER A 504 -15.13 -5.04 12.99
N GLU A 505 -14.96 -6.09 12.17
CA GLU A 505 -14.34 -6.00 10.85
C GLU A 505 -15.10 -5.06 9.88
N THR A 506 -16.39 -4.85 10.11
CA THR A 506 -17.24 -3.93 9.34
C THR A 506 -17.19 -2.49 9.87
N GLY A 507 -16.44 -2.23 10.94
CA GLY A 507 -16.28 -0.95 11.60
C GLY A 507 -16.86 -0.95 13.02
N GLY A 508 -17.17 0.23 13.55
CA GLY A 508 -17.74 0.36 14.89
C GLY A 508 -19.23 0.03 14.88
N GLU A 509 -19.68 -0.66 15.92
CA GLU A 509 -21.07 -1.07 16.11
C GLU A 509 -21.57 -0.73 17.51
N ILE A 510 -22.89 -0.55 17.61
CA ILE A 510 -23.57 -0.41 18.89
C ILE A 510 -24.04 -1.79 19.32
N ILE A 511 -23.89 -2.08 20.61
CA ILE A 511 -24.51 -3.25 21.23
C ILE A 511 -25.41 -2.78 22.36
N SER A 512 -26.57 -3.41 22.51
CA SER A 512 -27.36 -3.31 23.74
C SER A 512 -27.05 -4.50 24.62
N ILE A 513 -26.76 -4.25 25.90
CA ILE A 513 -26.56 -5.32 26.89
C ILE A 513 -27.78 -5.35 27.77
N GLU A 514 -28.50 -6.46 27.74
CA GLU A 514 -29.71 -6.70 28.53
C GLU A 514 -29.38 -7.64 29.68
N THR A 515 -29.87 -7.30 30.86
CA THR A 515 -29.67 -8.10 32.06
C THR A 515 -31.00 -8.29 32.78
N VAL A 516 -31.24 -9.53 33.22
CA VAL A 516 -32.42 -9.85 34.03
C VAL A 516 -32.01 -10.70 35.23
N LYS A 517 -32.76 -10.57 36.32
CA LYS A 517 -32.64 -11.42 37.50
C LYS A 517 -33.89 -12.25 37.66
N MET A 518 -33.73 -13.50 38.07
CA MET A 518 -34.81 -14.44 38.34
C MET A 518 -34.51 -15.22 39.63
N PRO A 519 -35.52 -15.64 40.41
CA PRO A 519 -35.28 -16.50 41.57
C PRO A 519 -34.48 -17.74 41.17
N GLY A 520 -33.43 -18.07 41.94
CA GLY A 520 -32.44 -19.08 41.57
C GLY A 520 -31.39 -19.34 42.65
N ASN A 521 -30.23 -19.87 42.24
CA ASN A 521 -29.17 -20.33 43.14
C ASN A 521 -27.86 -19.53 43.00
N GLY A 522 -27.89 -18.34 42.39
CA GLY A 522 -26.71 -17.49 42.21
C GLY A 522 -25.90 -17.79 40.94
N SER A 523 -26.49 -18.44 39.95
CA SER A 523 -25.83 -18.75 38.68
C SER A 523 -25.82 -17.54 37.73
N LEU A 524 -24.76 -17.44 36.92
CA LEU A 524 -24.62 -16.45 35.87
C LEU A 524 -24.76 -17.14 34.51
N THR A 525 -25.83 -16.82 33.79
CA THR A 525 -26.07 -17.30 32.42
C THR A 525 -25.74 -16.20 31.42
N MET A 526 -25.14 -16.57 30.29
CA MET A 526 -24.70 -15.64 29.26
C MET A 526 -25.14 -16.15 27.89
N THR A 527 -25.83 -15.32 27.09
CA THR A 527 -26.28 -15.68 25.74
C THR A 527 -26.01 -14.56 24.73
N GLY A 528 -25.91 -14.91 23.44
CA GLY A 528 -25.64 -13.94 22.36
C GLY A 528 -24.32 -14.12 21.61
N CYS A 529 -23.78 -15.35 21.56
CA CYS A 529 -22.50 -15.68 20.90
C CYS A 529 -21.31 -14.89 21.46
N LEU A 530 -21.12 -14.95 22.77
CA LEU A 530 -20.05 -14.25 23.50
C LEU A 530 -18.76 -15.08 23.45
N GLY A 531 -17.66 -14.47 22.99
CA GLY A 531 -16.32 -15.05 23.08
C GLY A 531 -15.83 -15.21 24.53
N GLU A 532 -14.76 -15.98 24.73
CA GLU A 532 -14.22 -16.28 26.07
C GLU A 532 -13.85 -15.00 26.84
N ILE A 533 -13.30 -13.99 26.16
CA ILE A 533 -12.85 -12.73 26.75
C ILE A 533 -14.03 -11.93 27.34
N LEU A 534 -15.18 -11.92 26.66
CA LEU A 534 -16.37 -11.24 27.17
C LEU A 534 -16.99 -11.98 28.36
N GLN A 535 -16.89 -13.32 28.38
CA GLN A 535 -17.36 -14.12 29.52
C GLN A 535 -16.52 -13.81 30.77
N GLU A 536 -15.19 -13.71 30.63
CA GLU A 536 -14.30 -13.27 31.71
C GLU A 536 -14.59 -11.83 32.17
N SER A 537 -14.90 -10.93 31.22
CA SER A 537 -15.27 -9.55 31.52
C SER A 537 -16.56 -9.46 32.35
N ALA A 538 -17.56 -10.29 32.03
CA ALA A 538 -18.81 -10.37 32.80
C ALA A 538 -18.59 -10.91 34.21
N GLN A 539 -17.76 -11.96 34.36
CA GLN A 539 -17.39 -12.48 35.67
C GLN A 539 -16.65 -11.44 36.51
N THR A 540 -15.73 -10.70 35.89
CA THR A 540 -14.98 -9.61 36.52
C THR A 540 -15.91 -8.51 37.02
N ALA A 541 -16.90 -8.12 36.20
CA ALA A 541 -17.90 -7.13 36.58
C ALA A 541 -18.75 -7.58 37.76
N LEU A 542 -19.27 -8.81 37.73
CA LEU A 542 -20.07 -9.34 38.83
C LEU A 542 -19.24 -9.47 40.11
N SER A 543 -17.97 -9.87 40.01
CA SER A 543 -17.05 -10.00 41.16
C SER A 543 -16.79 -8.65 41.83
N LEU A 544 -16.58 -7.61 41.03
CA LEU A 544 -16.38 -6.25 41.52
C LEU A 544 -17.62 -5.72 42.25
N ILE A 545 -18.80 -5.86 41.65
CA ILE A 545 -20.07 -5.44 42.28
C ILE A 545 -20.30 -6.20 43.59
N ARG A 546 -20.05 -7.52 43.61
CA ARG A 546 -20.18 -8.34 44.83
C ARG A 546 -19.22 -7.91 45.93
N SER A 547 -17.99 -7.55 45.57
CA SER A 547 -16.97 -7.12 46.54
C SER A 547 -17.27 -5.76 47.18
N ARG A 548 -18.08 -4.91 46.50
CA ARG A 548 -18.46 -3.56 46.93
C ARG A 548 -19.98 -3.41 47.11
N ALA A 549 -20.68 -4.48 47.45
CA ALA A 549 -22.14 -4.48 47.51
C ALA A 549 -22.69 -3.44 48.50
N ASP A 550 -22.02 -3.28 49.65
CA ASP A 550 -22.35 -2.28 50.68
C ASP A 550 -22.28 -0.84 50.12
N GLU A 551 -21.24 -0.52 49.33
CA GLU A 551 -21.06 0.81 48.74
C GLU A 551 -22.18 1.15 47.75
N PHE A 552 -22.68 0.15 47.03
CA PHE A 552 -23.77 0.30 46.07
C PHE A 552 -25.17 0.10 46.67
N SER A 553 -25.28 -0.10 47.99
CA SER A 553 -26.55 -0.37 48.69
C SER A 553 -27.28 -1.61 48.14
N ILE A 554 -26.53 -2.68 47.81
CA ILE A 554 -27.06 -3.95 47.32
C ILE A 554 -27.02 -4.99 48.43
N ALA A 555 -28.14 -5.66 48.70
CA ALA A 555 -28.20 -6.71 49.71
C ALA A 555 -27.36 -7.95 49.32
N HIS A 556 -26.52 -8.44 50.23
CA HIS A 556 -25.58 -9.55 49.97
C HIS A 556 -26.26 -10.90 49.68
N ASP A 557 -27.44 -11.12 50.24
CA ASP A 557 -28.24 -12.34 50.06
C ASP A 557 -28.80 -12.48 48.63
N MET A 558 -28.92 -11.37 47.90
CA MET A 558 -29.38 -11.35 46.50
C MET A 558 -28.55 -12.26 45.60
N PHE A 559 -27.23 -12.33 45.81
CA PHE A 559 -26.33 -13.13 44.98
C PHE A 559 -26.45 -14.64 45.20
N GLN A 560 -27.19 -15.07 46.23
CA GLN A 560 -27.43 -16.49 46.53
C GLN A 560 -28.83 -16.94 46.10
N HIS A 561 -29.81 -16.03 46.10
CA HIS A 561 -31.22 -16.33 45.86
C HIS A 561 -31.71 -15.98 44.44
N TYR A 562 -30.88 -15.31 43.65
CA TYR A 562 -31.22 -14.92 42.29
C TYR A 562 -30.14 -15.39 41.31
N ASP A 563 -30.59 -15.97 40.21
CA ASP A 563 -29.78 -16.14 39.02
C ASP A 563 -29.80 -14.83 38.21
N ILE A 564 -28.71 -14.58 37.49
CA ILE A 564 -28.55 -13.43 36.61
C ILE A 564 -28.34 -13.94 35.19
N HIS A 565 -29.05 -13.37 34.23
CA HIS A 565 -28.87 -13.66 32.82
C HIS A 565 -28.47 -12.39 32.08
N ILE A 566 -27.30 -12.42 31.45
CA ILE A 566 -26.82 -11.39 30.53
C ILE A 566 -27.10 -11.84 29.09
N HIS A 567 -27.81 -11.02 28.33
CA HIS A 567 -28.07 -11.23 26.92
C HIS A 567 -27.47 -10.07 26.10
N ILE A 568 -26.75 -10.40 25.03
CA ILE A 568 -26.31 -9.41 24.04
C ILE A 568 -26.96 -9.77 22.68
N PRO A 569 -27.99 -9.03 22.23
CA PRO A 569 -28.69 -9.29 20.97
C PRO A 569 -27.77 -9.21 19.74
N ALA A 570 -28.17 -9.85 18.63
CA ALA A 570 -27.47 -10.00 17.34
C ALA A 570 -26.27 -10.97 17.36
N GLY A 571 -26.53 -12.25 17.07
CA GLY A 571 -25.59 -13.38 17.14
C GLY A 571 -24.84 -13.73 15.84
N SER A 572 -24.71 -12.81 14.87
CA SER A 572 -24.09 -13.09 13.57
C SER A 572 -22.67 -12.54 13.39
N ILE A 573 -22.12 -11.84 14.38
CA ILE A 573 -20.76 -11.27 14.37
C ILE A 573 -20.06 -11.74 15.64
N ALA A 574 -18.83 -12.28 15.50
CA ALA A 574 -18.01 -12.63 16.65
C ALA A 574 -17.69 -11.35 17.42
N LYS A 575 -18.32 -11.19 18.59
CA LYS A 575 -18.06 -10.10 19.52
C LYS A 575 -16.97 -10.59 20.45
N ASP A 576 -15.73 -10.45 20.01
CA ASP A 576 -14.57 -10.81 20.82
C ASP A 576 -13.78 -9.56 21.15
N GLY A 577 -13.50 -9.36 22.44
CA GLY A 577 -12.76 -8.21 22.94
C GLY A 577 -13.30 -7.69 24.28
N PRO A 578 -12.41 -7.29 25.20
CA PRO A 578 -12.77 -6.88 26.57
C PRO A 578 -13.40 -5.47 26.64
N SER A 579 -13.53 -4.77 25.51
CA SER A 579 -13.96 -3.37 25.44
C SER A 579 -15.41 -3.08 25.88
N ALA A 580 -16.21 -4.13 26.15
CA ALA A 580 -17.56 -4.00 26.71
C ALA A 580 -17.62 -4.20 28.23
N GLY A 581 -16.48 -4.32 28.92
CA GLY A 581 -16.41 -4.61 30.35
C GLY A 581 -17.16 -3.58 31.21
N ILE A 582 -16.95 -2.28 30.94
CA ILE A 582 -17.68 -1.22 31.67
C ILE A 582 -19.18 -1.19 31.33
N THR A 583 -19.56 -1.58 30.10
CA THR A 583 -20.96 -1.68 29.68
C THR A 583 -21.69 -2.78 30.44
N ILE A 584 -21.07 -3.95 30.57
CA ILE A 584 -21.63 -5.07 31.34
C ILE A 584 -21.77 -4.68 32.81
N PHE A 585 -20.75 -4.03 33.37
CA PHE A 585 -20.81 -3.51 34.74
C PHE A 585 -21.99 -2.57 34.96
N ALA A 586 -22.19 -1.59 34.08
CA ALA A 586 -23.30 -0.65 34.19
C ALA A 586 -24.67 -1.35 34.07
N ALA A 587 -24.82 -2.34 33.19
CA ALA A 587 -26.06 -3.10 33.05
C ALA A 587 -26.40 -3.87 34.34
N LEU A 588 -25.43 -4.59 34.89
CA LEU A 588 -25.57 -5.33 36.14
C LEU A 588 -25.87 -4.40 37.31
N LEU A 589 -25.16 -3.27 37.41
CA LEU A 589 -25.38 -2.29 38.48
C LEU A 589 -26.78 -1.67 38.38
N SER A 590 -27.24 -1.34 37.17
CA SER A 590 -28.62 -0.89 36.92
C SER A 590 -29.66 -1.91 37.39
N LEU A 591 -29.50 -3.19 37.01
CA LEU A 591 -30.41 -4.27 37.41
C LEU A 591 -30.46 -4.49 38.93
N LEU A 592 -29.31 -4.42 39.60
CA LEU A 592 -29.19 -4.73 41.02
C LEU A 592 -29.65 -3.57 41.90
N THR A 593 -29.37 -2.33 41.49
CA THR A 593 -29.81 -1.12 42.21
C THR A 593 -31.23 -0.68 41.87
N GLY A 594 -31.75 -1.09 40.71
CA GLY A 594 -33.04 -0.60 40.17
C GLY A 594 -32.96 0.78 39.52
N ARG A 595 -31.77 1.36 39.40
CA ARG A 595 -31.54 2.64 38.70
C ARG A 595 -31.76 2.48 37.20
N LEU A 596 -32.49 3.41 36.58
CA LEU A 596 -32.66 3.47 35.12
C LEU A 596 -31.32 3.81 34.46
N ALA A 597 -30.93 3.04 33.45
CA ALA A 597 -29.77 3.36 32.62
C ALA A 597 -30.16 4.28 31.46
N ARG A 598 -29.37 5.34 31.25
CA ARG A 598 -29.57 6.30 30.16
C ARG A 598 -29.26 5.65 28.83
N ARG A 599 -30.25 5.50 27.96
CA ARG A 599 -30.07 4.85 26.66
C ARG A 599 -29.29 5.72 25.69
N SER A 600 -29.43 7.04 25.81
CA SER A 600 -28.69 8.07 25.05
C SER A 600 -27.19 8.15 25.37
N VAL A 601 -26.71 7.38 26.36
CA VAL A 601 -25.29 7.30 26.74
C VAL A 601 -24.72 5.97 26.26
N ALA A 602 -23.65 6.02 25.47
CA ALA A 602 -22.90 4.83 25.10
C ALA A 602 -21.54 4.79 25.81
N MET A 603 -20.96 3.60 25.96
CA MET A 603 -19.69 3.44 26.65
C MET A 603 -18.80 2.36 26.03
N THR A 604 -17.49 2.52 26.18
CA THR A 604 -16.48 1.54 25.79
C THR A 604 -15.29 1.63 26.74
N GLY A 605 -14.74 0.49 27.12
CA GLY A 605 -13.66 0.41 28.10
C GLY A 605 -13.50 -1.00 28.64
N GLU A 606 -12.25 -1.43 28.79
CA GLU A 606 -11.96 -2.63 29.57
C GLU A 606 -11.91 -2.28 31.06
N MET A 607 -12.16 -3.25 31.92
CA MET A 607 -12.22 -3.04 33.36
C MET A 607 -11.40 -4.07 34.10
N THR A 608 -10.79 -3.64 35.19
CA THR A 608 -10.08 -4.54 36.12
C THR A 608 -10.89 -4.80 37.39
N LEU A 609 -10.54 -5.85 38.14
CA LEU A 609 -11.09 -6.11 39.48
C LEU A 609 -10.84 -4.98 40.49
N SER A 610 -9.94 -4.04 40.19
CA SER A 610 -9.69 -2.84 41.03
C SER A 610 -10.63 -1.66 40.73
N GLY A 611 -11.43 -1.75 39.66
CA GLY A 611 -12.29 -0.68 39.16
C GLY A 611 -11.62 0.26 38.15
N ARG A 612 -10.32 0.10 37.86
CA ARG A 612 -9.64 0.88 36.81
C ARG A 612 -10.22 0.57 35.43
N VAL A 613 -10.38 1.61 34.62
CA VAL A 613 -10.79 1.54 33.22
C VAL A 613 -9.54 1.61 32.34
N LEU A 614 -9.36 0.63 31.46
CA LEU A 614 -8.18 0.50 30.58
C LEU A 614 -8.49 1.02 29.16
N PRO A 615 -7.47 1.46 28.41
CA PRO A 615 -7.65 1.98 27.06
C PRO A 615 -8.19 0.92 26.10
N VAL A 616 -8.89 1.37 25.07
CA VAL A 616 -9.44 0.53 24.01
C VAL A 616 -9.01 1.04 22.64
N SER A 617 -9.02 0.16 21.64
CA SER A 617 -8.74 0.53 20.25
C SER A 617 -10.02 0.87 19.46
N GLY A 618 -9.82 1.44 18.26
CA GLY A 618 -10.88 1.69 17.28
C GLY A 618 -11.84 2.79 17.70
N LEU A 619 -11.34 3.82 18.38
CA LEU A 619 -12.19 4.85 18.98
C LEU A 619 -12.92 5.66 17.91
N ARG A 620 -12.26 5.99 16.80
CA ARG A 620 -12.86 6.67 15.65
C ARG A 620 -14.08 5.92 15.13
N GLU A 621 -13.93 4.63 14.85
CA GLU A 621 -15.00 3.79 14.33
C GLU A 621 -16.16 3.69 15.33
N LYS A 622 -15.86 3.56 16.62
CA LYS A 622 -16.84 3.55 17.71
C LYS A 622 -17.59 4.88 17.83
N MET A 623 -16.90 6.02 17.72
CA MET A 623 -17.55 7.35 17.71
C MET A 623 -18.46 7.50 16.49
N LEU A 624 -18.03 7.07 15.31
CA LEU A 624 -18.88 7.05 14.13
C LEU A 624 -20.13 6.18 14.33
N ALA A 625 -20.02 5.05 15.04
CA ALA A 625 -21.17 4.23 15.39
C ALA A 625 -22.12 4.94 16.34
N ALA A 626 -21.59 5.60 17.37
CA ALA A 626 -22.35 6.41 18.32
C ALA A 626 -23.11 7.55 17.61
N GLN A 627 -22.44 8.29 16.73
CA GLN A 627 -23.04 9.35 15.93
C GLN A 627 -24.15 8.78 15.02
N ARG A 628 -23.86 7.65 14.36
CA ARG A 628 -24.84 6.91 13.57
C ARG A 628 -25.95 6.30 14.41
N ALA A 629 -25.98 6.31 15.73
CA ALA A 629 -27.16 5.92 16.48
C ALA A 629 -27.85 7.08 17.21
N GLY A 630 -27.32 8.30 17.06
CA GLY A 630 -27.85 9.48 17.75
C GLY A 630 -27.51 9.51 19.24
N ILE A 631 -26.42 8.88 19.65
CA ILE A 631 -25.90 8.97 21.01
C ILE A 631 -25.49 10.41 21.31
N SER A 632 -25.91 10.94 22.45
CA SER A 632 -25.58 12.30 22.87
C SER A 632 -24.29 12.38 23.68
N LEU A 633 -23.95 11.30 24.40
CA LEU A 633 -22.76 11.23 25.25
C LEU A 633 -22.08 9.87 25.17
N VAL A 634 -20.75 9.88 25.05
CA VAL A 634 -19.94 8.66 25.07
C VAL A 634 -18.94 8.68 26.22
N VAL A 635 -18.93 7.62 27.02
CA VAL A 635 -17.93 7.38 28.07
C VAL A 635 -16.76 6.62 27.48
N VAL A 636 -15.55 7.16 27.66
CA VAL A 636 -14.29 6.68 27.08
C VAL A 636 -13.20 6.62 28.17
N PRO A 637 -12.24 5.69 28.11
CA PRO A 637 -11.14 5.66 29.06
C PRO A 637 -10.25 6.92 28.95
N ASP A 638 -9.81 7.47 30.09
CA ASP A 638 -8.92 8.64 30.12
C ASP A 638 -7.59 8.39 29.41
N ALA A 639 -7.12 7.14 29.39
CA ALA A 639 -5.91 6.74 28.67
C ALA A 639 -6.02 6.92 27.14
N ASN A 640 -7.22 7.06 26.57
CA ASN A 640 -7.45 7.36 25.15
C ASN A 640 -7.54 8.88 24.85
N ARG A 641 -7.19 9.76 25.80
CA ARG A 641 -7.33 11.22 25.65
C ARG A 641 -6.65 11.77 24.39
N ASP A 642 -5.42 11.34 24.10
CA ASP A 642 -4.69 11.83 22.93
C ASP A 642 -5.35 11.38 21.61
N GLU A 643 -5.90 10.16 21.58
CA GLU A 643 -6.66 9.65 20.44
C GLU A 643 -7.96 10.44 20.24
N VAL A 644 -8.65 10.80 21.32
CA VAL A 644 -9.84 11.67 21.28
C VAL A 644 -9.51 13.04 20.70
N LEU A 645 -8.40 13.65 21.12
CA LEU A 645 -7.96 14.96 20.63
C LEU A 645 -7.56 14.94 19.14
N ALA A 646 -7.12 13.78 18.65
CA ALA A 646 -6.77 13.57 17.24
C ALA A 646 -7.98 13.26 16.35
N LEU A 647 -9.19 13.07 16.91
CA LEU A 647 -10.39 12.80 16.13
C LEU A 647 -10.81 14.03 15.31
N PRO A 648 -11.17 13.85 14.03
CA PRO A 648 -11.76 14.92 13.24
C PRO A 648 -13.05 15.49 13.87
N ASP A 649 -13.25 16.80 13.76
CA ASP A 649 -14.41 17.50 14.33
C ASP A 649 -15.75 16.93 13.84
N ASP A 650 -15.81 16.41 12.62
CA ASP A 650 -17.02 15.82 12.06
C ASP A 650 -17.37 14.46 12.66
N VAL A 651 -16.39 13.73 13.20
CA VAL A 651 -16.59 12.45 13.91
C VAL A 651 -17.14 12.68 15.32
N SER A 652 -16.65 13.70 16.02
CA SER A 652 -17.08 14.06 17.39
C SER A 652 -18.29 15.02 17.41
N ALA A 653 -18.68 15.56 16.25
CA ALA A 653 -19.80 16.50 16.12
C ALA A 653 -21.09 15.94 16.70
N GLY A 654 -21.64 16.66 17.69
CA GLY A 654 -22.91 16.33 18.33
C GLY A 654 -22.82 15.31 19.47
N ILE A 655 -21.60 14.86 19.82
CA ILE A 655 -21.35 13.90 20.91
C ILE A 655 -20.53 14.58 22.00
N GLN A 656 -21.01 14.52 23.23
CA GLN A 656 -20.21 14.87 24.40
C GLN A 656 -19.34 13.67 24.81
N ILE A 657 -18.03 13.87 24.99
CA ILE A 657 -17.12 12.80 25.41
C ILE A 657 -16.80 12.98 26.89
N ASN A 658 -17.05 11.93 27.69
CA ASN A 658 -16.68 11.88 29.10
C ASN A 658 -15.50 10.90 29.30
N LEU A 659 -14.38 11.41 29.80
CA LEU A 659 -13.15 10.63 30.02
C LEU A 659 -13.11 10.14 31.47
N VAL A 660 -12.96 8.83 31.66
CA VAL A 660 -12.99 8.20 32.99
C VAL A 660 -11.76 7.35 33.27
N LYS A 661 -11.24 7.42 34.50
CA LYS A 661 -10.13 6.58 34.99
C LYS A 661 -10.63 5.36 35.76
N ASN A 662 -11.75 5.53 36.45
CA ASN A 662 -12.34 4.54 37.33
C ASN A 662 -13.83 4.40 37.02
N ILE A 663 -14.38 3.20 37.21
CA ILE A 663 -15.80 2.92 37.03
C ILE A 663 -16.72 3.81 37.86
N ASP A 664 -16.25 4.26 39.03
CA ASP A 664 -17.03 5.08 39.95
C ASP A 664 -17.39 6.44 39.29
N GLU A 665 -16.51 6.97 38.44
CA GLU A 665 -16.67 8.26 37.74
C GLU A 665 -17.78 8.23 36.68
N MET A 666 -18.12 7.03 36.16
CA MET A 666 -19.15 6.91 35.12
C MET A 666 -20.55 6.64 35.65
N ILE A 667 -20.72 6.20 36.91
CA ILE A 667 -22.00 5.70 37.44
C ILE A 667 -23.12 6.74 37.29
N ASP A 668 -22.91 7.98 37.73
CA ASP A 668 -23.94 9.03 37.68
C ASP A 668 -24.10 9.67 36.29
N THR A 669 -23.12 9.42 35.41
CA THR A 669 -23.23 9.78 33.99
C THR A 669 -24.14 8.79 33.26
N VAL A 670 -24.06 7.51 33.61
CA VAL A 670 -24.74 6.41 32.91
C VAL A 670 -26.10 6.07 33.53
N LEU A 671 -26.21 6.12 34.86
CA LEU A 671 -27.40 5.71 35.60
C LEU A 671 -28.11 6.94 36.21
N LEU A 672 -29.42 7.02 36.05
CA LEU A 672 -30.24 8.02 36.73
C LEU A 672 -30.23 7.79 38.25
N PRO A 673 -30.33 8.85 39.07
CA PRO A 673 -30.50 8.71 40.51
C PRO A 673 -31.80 7.94 40.84
N LEU A 674 -31.81 7.28 42.00
CA LEU A 674 -32.95 6.52 42.51
C LEU A 674 -34.16 7.40 42.84
#